data_AF-A0A131XFP1-F1
#
_entry.id   AF-A0A131XFP1-F1
#
_cell.length_a   1.000
_cell.length_b   1.000
_cell.length_c   1.000
_cell.angle_alpha   90.00
_cell.angle_beta   90.00
_cell.angle_gamma   90.00
#
_symmetry.space_group_name_H-M   'P 1'
#
loop_
_entity.id
_entity.type
_entity.pdbx_description
1 polymer ?
#
loop_
_entity_poly.entity_id
_entity_poly.type
_entity_poly.pdbx_seq_one_letter_code
_entity_poly.pdbx_strand_id
1 'polypeptide(L)'
;VLHMITFATTPKMSTYLVAFVLGEYDYVEGTSDDGVLVRIYTPKGKSEQGNYALEVATRALPYYKNYFGIAYPLPKMDLIAVPDLAAAAMENWGLVTHRESALLVDEQNTSAERKQNIALVVTHEIAHQWFGNLVTMEWWTHLWLNEGFASFIEFLCVDYLFPKYHIWTQFVTDCYAQAMELDALQNSHPIEVPVRHPSEIDEIFDDISYHKGASVIRMLHNYIGDDKFREGMNLYLTKHKYGNTTTEDLWHCLGEVCHVPVEAIMNTWVKQKGYPVISVTSKQDGENRVLMFTQEKFNADGKVSKDGSLWMVPISITTSRAPDTIMKQFLLDSASSVLILEGVSSSEWVKVNVGTVGCYRTMYSSEMLSQLIPAVENKTLPPLDRLGLQSDLFALVQSGLKSTVDILRLMEAYVEEDNYTVWNSINSCLGKLNQLLSHTDMQPLLHVYGRRLLASIFSKLGWDPKPDESHLATLLRSTVIDRLARFKDPDVLAEARKRLDAHIAGKAIIPADIRGAVYQAAASVADRKLYNEFLKLYRSTDLQEEKNRLSAALAGVTNPELIQSTLEFALSDEVKSQDAVFVIIYCAITAVGRDLTWRFFENNKDAVRKRYGSGFLIARLVKCITENFATEEKALEIELFFSQNYFPGVERVVQQSLENIRLNAAWLARDTECVRQFLKKAASSSP
;
A
#
# COMPACT_ATOMS: atom_id res chain seq x y z
N VAL A 1 31.07 38.31 8.06
CA VAL A 1 32.05 37.52 7.27
C VAL A 1 31.25 36.76 6.24
N LEU A 2 31.54 36.92 4.95
CA LEU A 2 30.93 36.09 3.91
C LEU A 2 31.68 34.76 3.87
N HIS A 3 30.95 33.66 4.04
CA HIS A 3 31.51 32.31 3.90
C HIS A 3 31.15 31.80 2.50
N MET A 4 32.17 31.44 1.72
CA MET A 4 32.00 30.81 0.42
C MET A 4 32.29 29.32 0.58
N ILE A 5 31.29 28.48 0.28
CA ILE A 5 31.41 27.02 0.28
C ILE A 5 31.46 26.57 -1.18
N THR A 6 32.46 25.77 -1.52
CA THR A 6 32.64 25.21 -2.87
C THR A 6 32.59 23.69 -2.78
N PHE A 7 31.73 23.07 -3.59
CA PHE A 7 31.60 21.61 -3.70
C PHE A 7 32.40 21.09 -4.88
N ALA A 8 32.73 19.79 -4.86
CA ALA A 8 33.31 19.12 -6.02
C ALA A 8 32.31 19.10 -7.20
N THR A 9 32.84 19.06 -8.42
CA THR A 9 32.02 18.90 -9.63
C THR A 9 31.29 17.56 -9.60
N THR A 10 29.99 17.55 -9.84
CA THR A 10 29.18 16.33 -9.89
C THR A 10 29.49 15.54 -11.17
N PRO A 11 29.20 14.23 -11.21
CA PRO A 11 29.03 13.53 -12.48
C PRO A 11 27.92 14.16 -13.34
N LYS A 12 27.82 13.71 -14.58
CA LYS A 12 26.67 14.04 -15.43
C LYS A 12 25.40 13.50 -14.77
N MET A 13 24.44 14.38 -14.52
CA MET A 13 23.17 14.07 -13.87
C MET A 13 22.06 15.00 -14.36
N SER A 14 20.81 14.57 -14.16
CA SER A 14 19.61 15.35 -14.50
C SER A 14 19.39 16.52 -13.53
N THR A 15 18.78 17.60 -14.01
CA THR A 15 18.60 18.84 -13.22
C THR A 15 17.72 18.65 -11.98
N TYR A 16 16.76 17.73 -12.01
CA TYR A 16 15.85 17.46 -10.88
C TYR A 16 16.57 16.86 -9.65
N LEU A 17 17.81 16.37 -9.83
CA LEU A 17 18.64 15.80 -8.77
C LEU A 17 19.54 16.81 -8.08
N VAL A 18 19.65 18.05 -8.59
CA VAL A 18 20.47 19.10 -7.97
C VAL A 18 19.86 19.48 -6.62
N ALA A 19 20.65 19.36 -5.54
CA ALA A 19 20.24 19.74 -4.20
C ALA A 19 21.37 20.41 -3.42
N PHE A 20 20.98 21.32 -2.53
CA PHE A 20 21.83 21.86 -1.48
C PHE A 20 20.95 22.22 -0.28
N VAL A 21 21.46 22.03 0.93
CA VAL A 21 20.78 22.39 2.16
C VAL A 21 21.68 23.33 2.97
N LEU A 22 21.09 24.40 3.49
CA LEU A 22 21.76 25.34 4.39
C LEU A 22 20.98 25.38 5.71
N GLY A 23 21.63 25.01 6.79
CA GLY A 23 21.06 25.06 8.13
C GLY A 23 22.02 24.48 9.15
N GLU A 24 21.63 24.55 10.42
CA GLU A 24 22.40 23.96 11.50
C GLU A 24 21.82 22.58 11.85
N TYR A 25 22.63 21.54 11.66
CA TYR A 25 22.25 20.14 11.86
C TYR A 25 23.31 19.44 12.70
N ASP A 26 22.89 18.44 13.46
CA ASP A 26 23.80 17.41 13.96
C ASP A 26 23.85 16.26 12.95
N TYR A 27 24.81 15.35 13.11
CA TYR A 27 24.82 14.14 12.30
C TYR A 27 25.45 12.96 13.06
N VAL A 28 25.08 11.77 12.63
CA VAL A 28 25.85 10.54 12.86
C VAL A 28 26.49 10.11 11.56
N GLU A 29 27.66 9.49 11.62
CA GLU A 29 28.38 9.03 10.43
C GLU A 29 28.94 7.62 10.60
N GLY A 30 29.08 6.94 9.48
CA GLY A 30 29.63 5.61 9.36
C GLY A 30 30.19 5.40 7.95
N THR A 31 30.93 4.32 7.73
CA THR A 31 31.46 3.98 6.40
C THR A 31 30.89 2.63 6.00
N SER A 32 30.37 2.52 4.78
CA SER A 32 29.92 1.22 4.26
C SER A 32 31.12 0.28 4.05
N ASP A 33 30.87 -1.02 3.93
CA ASP A 33 31.93 -2.02 3.65
C ASP A 33 32.68 -1.74 2.33
N ASP A 34 32.06 -0.96 1.42
CA ASP A 34 32.65 -0.52 0.16
C ASP A 34 33.46 0.79 0.28
N GLY A 35 33.59 1.36 1.47
CA GLY A 35 34.36 2.57 1.72
C GLY A 35 33.62 3.88 1.46
N VAL A 36 32.29 3.85 1.27
CA VAL A 36 31.48 5.07 1.07
C VAL A 36 31.17 5.68 2.43
N LEU A 37 31.49 6.97 2.60
CA LEU A 37 31.14 7.71 3.81
C LEU A 37 29.65 8.03 3.83
N VAL A 38 28.94 7.55 4.84
CA VAL A 38 27.48 7.78 5.00
C VAL A 38 27.25 8.69 6.20
N ARG A 39 26.42 9.73 6.02
CA ARG A 39 26.00 10.61 7.13
C ARG A 39 24.51 10.76 7.17
N ILE A 40 23.95 10.73 8.38
CA ILE A 40 22.53 11.01 8.64
C ILE A 40 22.46 12.33 9.39
N TYR A 41 21.99 13.39 8.71
CA TYR A 41 21.80 14.71 9.28
C TYR A 41 20.44 14.82 9.94
N THR A 42 20.43 15.35 11.16
CA THR A 42 19.23 15.47 11.99
C THR A 42 19.10 16.90 12.52
N PRO A 43 17.89 17.32 12.94
CA PRO A 43 17.77 18.51 13.78
C PRO A 43 18.68 18.42 15.00
N LYS A 44 19.14 19.56 15.51
CA LYS A 44 20.01 19.63 16.68
C LYS A 44 19.41 18.89 17.88
N GLY A 45 20.24 18.14 18.60
CA GLY A 45 19.87 17.35 19.76
C GLY A 45 19.20 16.01 19.46
N LYS A 46 19.06 15.63 18.18
CA LYS A 46 18.41 14.37 17.74
C LYS A 46 19.33 13.39 17.02
N SER A 47 20.66 13.56 17.09
CA SER A 47 21.62 12.76 16.32
C SER A 47 21.47 11.25 16.52
N GLU A 48 21.22 10.80 17.75
CA GLU A 48 21.03 9.38 18.08
C GLU A 48 19.85 8.75 17.31
N GLN A 49 18.84 9.53 16.95
CA GLN A 49 17.68 9.03 16.18
C GLN A 49 18.05 8.68 14.73
N GLY A 50 19.21 9.12 14.24
CA GLY A 50 19.73 8.78 12.92
C GLY A 50 20.45 7.43 12.86
N ASN A 51 20.74 6.79 13.99
CA ASN A 51 21.56 5.57 14.05
C ASN A 51 20.97 4.40 13.25
N TYR A 52 19.65 4.20 13.32
CA TYR A 52 19.00 3.12 12.58
C TYR A 52 19.09 3.33 11.07
N ALA A 53 18.81 4.55 10.57
CA ALA A 53 18.96 4.85 9.15
C ALA A 53 20.41 4.74 8.68
N LEU A 54 21.39 5.09 9.54
CA LEU A 54 22.81 4.90 9.25
C LEU A 54 23.15 3.41 9.06
N GLU A 55 22.65 2.55 9.93
CA GLU A 55 22.83 1.09 9.83
C GLU A 55 22.22 0.55 8.52
N VAL A 56 20.98 0.94 8.21
CA VAL A 56 20.30 0.51 6.98
C VAL A 56 21.09 0.98 5.75
N ALA A 57 21.44 2.26 5.68
CA ALA A 57 22.10 2.84 4.52
C ALA A 57 23.50 2.25 4.27
N THR A 58 24.29 2.05 5.33
CA THR A 58 25.63 1.45 5.23
C THR A 58 25.60 0.00 4.78
N ARG A 59 24.53 -0.75 5.06
CA ARG A 59 24.32 -2.14 4.61
C ARG A 59 23.64 -2.24 3.24
N ALA A 60 22.79 -1.28 2.86
CA ALA A 60 22.08 -1.26 1.58
C ALA A 60 23.03 -0.99 0.40
N LEU A 61 23.99 -0.07 0.55
CA LEU A 61 24.99 0.23 -0.49
C LEU A 61 25.74 -1.02 -1.00
N PRO A 62 26.38 -1.84 -0.13
CA PRO A 62 27.06 -3.06 -0.59
C PRO A 62 26.09 -4.12 -1.10
N TYR A 63 24.87 -4.21 -0.56
CA TYR A 63 23.84 -5.08 -1.12
C TYR A 63 23.57 -4.74 -2.59
N TYR A 64 23.27 -3.49 -2.92
CA TYR A 64 22.98 -3.07 -4.29
C TYR A 64 24.18 -3.19 -5.22
N LYS A 65 25.40 -2.86 -4.74
CA LYS A 65 26.62 -3.12 -5.52
C LYS A 65 26.74 -4.60 -5.89
N ASN A 66 26.55 -5.51 -4.94
CA ASN A 66 26.68 -6.95 -5.17
C ASN A 66 25.54 -7.51 -6.06
N TYR A 67 24.34 -6.96 -5.92
CA TYR A 67 23.18 -7.38 -6.68
C TYR A 67 23.28 -6.93 -8.15
N PHE A 68 23.66 -5.66 -8.39
CA PHE A 68 23.76 -5.07 -9.74
C PHE A 68 25.14 -5.16 -10.37
N GLY A 69 26.18 -5.55 -9.63
CA GLY A 69 27.57 -5.59 -10.12
C GLY A 69 28.18 -4.21 -10.42
N ILE A 70 27.62 -3.13 -9.87
CA ILE A 70 28.06 -1.75 -10.14
C ILE A 70 28.17 -1.01 -8.81
N ALA A 71 29.35 -0.46 -8.51
CA ALA A 71 29.57 0.31 -7.29
C ALA A 71 28.91 1.70 -7.35
N TYR A 72 28.53 2.21 -6.18
CA TYR A 72 28.09 3.59 -6.03
C TYR A 72 29.23 4.57 -6.41
N PRO A 73 28.99 5.57 -7.28
CA PRO A 73 30.08 6.33 -7.88
C PRO A 73 30.57 7.53 -7.08
N LEU A 74 29.85 7.98 -6.04
CA LEU A 74 30.24 9.16 -5.25
C LEU A 74 31.01 8.76 -3.99
N PRO A 75 31.92 9.63 -3.49
CA PRO A 75 32.72 9.31 -2.29
C PRO A 75 31.92 9.35 -0.99
N LYS A 76 30.69 9.90 -1.01
CA LYS A 76 29.83 10.05 0.16
C LYS A 76 28.36 9.92 -0.21
N MET A 77 27.56 9.55 0.79
CA MET A 77 26.10 9.55 0.75
C MET A 77 25.57 10.24 2.01
N ASP A 78 24.92 11.39 1.84
CA ASP A 78 24.26 12.07 2.96
C ASP A 78 22.76 11.83 2.87
N LEU A 79 22.11 11.50 3.99
CA LEU A 79 20.65 11.50 4.15
C LEU A 79 20.30 12.57 5.17
N ILE A 80 19.30 13.40 4.91
CA ILE A 80 18.94 14.53 5.79
C ILE A 80 17.46 14.56 6.11
N ALA A 81 17.14 14.65 7.41
CA ALA A 81 15.78 14.89 7.88
C ALA A 81 15.45 16.39 7.79
N VAL A 82 14.53 16.75 6.89
CA VAL A 82 14.03 18.11 6.71
C VAL A 82 12.68 18.29 7.43
N PRO A 83 12.41 19.48 8.02
CA PRO A 83 11.19 19.71 8.79
C PRO A 83 9.89 19.72 7.98
N ASP A 84 9.97 20.10 6.69
CA ASP A 84 8.84 20.22 5.77
C ASP A 84 9.25 19.71 4.38
N LEU A 85 8.53 18.71 3.89
CA LEU A 85 8.72 18.07 2.59
C LEU A 85 7.39 17.48 2.10
N ALA A 86 6.97 17.84 0.89
CA ALA A 86 5.70 17.34 0.34
C ALA A 86 5.70 15.81 0.16
N ALA A 87 6.80 15.23 -0.31
CA ALA A 87 7.01 13.79 -0.39
C ALA A 87 7.55 13.19 0.91
N ALA A 88 7.64 11.86 1.00
CA ALA A 88 8.29 11.19 2.12
C ALA A 88 9.82 11.39 2.08
N ALA A 89 10.41 11.29 0.89
CA ALA A 89 11.81 11.49 0.61
C ALA A 89 12.03 11.92 -0.87
N MET A 90 13.28 12.23 -1.22
CA MET A 90 13.72 12.57 -2.59
C MET A 90 15.19 12.16 -2.78
N GLU A 91 15.48 11.50 -3.90
CA GLU A 91 16.70 10.71 -4.13
C GLU A 91 17.95 11.51 -4.54
N ASN A 92 17.97 12.83 -4.28
CA ASN A 92 18.96 13.75 -4.83
C ASN A 92 20.40 13.20 -4.68
N TRP A 93 21.17 13.19 -5.77
CA TRP A 93 22.35 12.31 -5.88
C TRP A 93 23.45 12.67 -4.87
N GLY A 94 23.57 11.82 -3.84
CA GLY A 94 24.50 12.00 -2.73
C GLY A 94 24.00 12.90 -1.59
N LEU A 95 22.81 13.48 -1.65
CA LEU A 95 22.16 14.25 -0.58
C LEU A 95 20.65 13.95 -0.55
N VAL A 96 20.27 12.78 -0.09
CA VAL A 96 18.88 12.33 -0.08
C VAL A 96 18.10 13.05 1.02
N THR A 97 17.00 13.71 0.67
CA THR A 97 16.16 14.43 1.66
C THR A 97 15.01 13.55 2.13
N HIS A 98 14.65 13.64 3.41
CA HIS A 98 13.57 12.87 4.01
C HIS A 98 12.74 13.74 4.94
N ARG A 99 11.45 13.42 5.11
CA ARG A 99 10.72 13.85 6.32
C ARG A 99 11.35 13.24 7.56
N GLU A 100 11.30 13.93 8.70
CA GLU A 100 11.74 13.37 10.00
C GLU A 100 11.13 11.98 10.27
N SER A 101 9.83 11.81 10.02
CA SER A 101 9.13 10.54 10.24
C SER A 101 9.50 9.42 9.26
N ALA A 102 10.32 9.69 8.24
CA ALA A 102 10.77 8.72 7.24
C ALA A 102 12.27 8.38 7.39
N LEU A 103 12.96 8.97 8.37
CA LEU A 103 14.41 8.77 8.58
C LEU A 103 14.78 8.52 10.05
N LEU A 104 14.08 9.17 10.99
CA LEU A 104 14.47 9.18 12.41
C LEU A 104 13.71 8.10 13.20
N VAL A 105 14.43 7.40 14.08
CA VAL A 105 13.89 6.38 14.99
C VAL A 105 14.17 6.76 16.44
N ASP A 106 13.12 6.89 17.23
CA ASP A 106 13.22 7.00 18.68
C ASP A 106 12.98 5.63 19.32
N GLU A 107 13.97 5.08 20.03
CA GLU A 107 13.91 3.70 20.55
C GLU A 107 12.70 3.41 21.45
N GLN A 108 12.19 4.42 22.16
CA GLN A 108 11.06 4.26 23.08
C GLN A 108 9.71 4.54 22.41
N ASN A 109 9.68 5.41 21.38
CA ASN A 109 8.44 5.98 20.86
C ASN A 109 8.10 5.59 19.42
N THR A 110 9.07 5.10 18.66
CA THR A 110 8.86 4.62 17.29
C THR A 110 8.33 3.19 17.28
N SER A 111 7.23 2.96 16.57
CA SER A 111 6.64 1.61 16.45
C SER A 111 7.49 0.70 15.55
N ALA A 112 7.35 -0.61 15.72
CA ALA A 112 7.95 -1.62 14.86
C ALA A 112 7.52 -1.45 13.39
N GLU A 113 6.24 -1.11 13.15
CA GLU A 113 5.71 -0.77 11.83
C GLU A 113 6.46 0.42 11.22
N ARG A 114 6.62 1.51 11.98
CA ARG A 114 7.31 2.71 11.52
C ARG A 114 8.79 2.42 11.23
N LYS A 115 9.46 1.66 12.09
CA LYS A 115 10.85 1.25 11.91
C LYS A 115 11.05 0.41 10.65
N GLN A 116 10.09 -0.47 10.33
CA GLN A 116 10.08 -1.20 9.06
C GLN A 116 9.89 -0.25 7.86
N ASN A 117 8.93 0.68 7.93
CA ASN A 117 8.69 1.64 6.85
C ASN A 117 9.90 2.55 6.59
N ILE A 118 10.63 2.95 7.64
CA ILE A 118 11.88 3.70 7.49
C ILE A 118 12.94 2.88 6.75
N ALA A 119 13.05 1.58 7.03
CA ALA A 119 13.97 0.72 6.28
C ALA A 119 13.60 0.65 4.80
N LEU A 120 12.33 0.45 4.46
CA LEU A 120 11.83 0.46 3.08
C LEU A 120 12.20 1.78 2.38
N VAL A 121 11.76 2.92 2.92
CA VAL A 121 12.04 4.24 2.33
C VAL A 121 13.54 4.49 2.15
N VAL A 122 14.36 4.25 3.18
CA VAL A 122 15.82 4.42 3.06
C VAL A 122 16.39 3.54 1.94
N THR A 123 15.94 2.28 1.83
CA THR A 123 16.40 1.39 0.76
C THR A 123 15.87 1.76 -0.62
N HIS A 124 14.66 2.33 -0.73
CA HIS A 124 14.08 2.88 -1.97
C HIS A 124 14.93 4.02 -2.51
N GLU A 125 15.24 5.01 -1.67
CA GLU A 125 16.05 6.16 -2.06
C GLU A 125 17.49 5.78 -2.43
N ILE A 126 18.03 4.74 -1.80
CA ILE A 126 19.36 4.22 -2.16
C ILE A 126 19.29 3.40 -3.47
N ALA A 127 18.18 2.73 -3.77
CA ALA A 127 18.00 2.06 -5.07
C ALA A 127 18.04 3.07 -6.23
N HIS A 128 17.47 4.26 -6.03
CA HIS A 128 17.47 5.32 -7.03
C HIS A 128 18.87 5.79 -7.46
N GLN A 129 19.89 5.51 -6.64
CA GLN A 129 21.28 5.82 -7.00
C GLN A 129 21.75 5.05 -8.24
N TRP A 130 21.10 3.93 -8.57
CA TRP A 130 21.22 3.21 -9.83
C TRP A 130 20.05 3.52 -10.77
N PHE A 131 18.80 3.50 -10.27
CA PHE A 131 17.56 3.70 -11.04
C PHE A 131 17.00 5.13 -10.90
N GLY A 132 17.42 6.02 -11.79
CA GLY A 132 17.04 7.43 -11.79
C GLY A 132 18.26 8.35 -11.78
N ASN A 133 19.28 8.02 -11.00
CA ASN A 133 20.50 8.84 -10.91
C ASN A 133 21.55 8.38 -11.93
N LEU A 134 22.02 7.14 -11.82
CA LEU A 134 23.03 6.60 -12.73
C LEU A 134 22.47 6.37 -14.13
N VAL A 135 21.27 5.81 -14.23
CA VAL A 135 20.51 5.66 -15.48
C VAL A 135 19.16 6.32 -15.25
N THR A 136 18.89 7.42 -15.96
CA THR A 136 17.64 8.16 -15.83
C THR A 136 16.71 7.82 -16.99
N MET A 137 15.39 7.80 -16.80
CA MET A 137 14.47 7.79 -17.93
C MET A 137 14.72 8.97 -18.91
N GLU A 138 14.47 8.78 -20.20
CA GLU A 138 14.59 9.86 -21.20
C GLU A 138 13.52 10.95 -21.00
N TRP A 139 12.31 10.52 -20.65
CA TRP A 139 11.19 11.40 -20.40
C TRP A 139 10.26 10.79 -19.34
N TRP A 140 9.41 11.63 -18.75
CA TRP A 140 8.43 11.25 -17.73
C TRP A 140 7.45 10.14 -18.18
N THR A 141 7.29 9.95 -19.49
CA THR A 141 6.56 8.79 -20.04
C THR A 141 7.09 7.45 -19.52
N HIS A 142 8.39 7.38 -19.20
CA HIS A 142 9.05 6.18 -18.69
C HIS A 142 9.40 6.29 -17.20
N LEU A 143 8.71 7.14 -16.42
CA LEU A 143 8.96 7.36 -14.97
C LEU A 143 9.06 6.06 -14.18
N TRP A 144 8.27 5.05 -14.54
CA TRP A 144 8.26 3.75 -13.89
C TRP A 144 9.62 3.01 -13.93
N LEU A 145 10.52 3.34 -14.87
CA LEU A 145 11.89 2.81 -14.91
C LEU A 145 12.69 3.20 -13.66
N ASN A 146 12.34 4.33 -13.04
CA ASN A 146 12.89 4.74 -11.75
C ASN A 146 12.03 4.13 -10.63
N GLU A 147 10.76 4.53 -10.56
CA GLU A 147 9.92 4.31 -9.38
C GLU A 147 9.48 2.85 -9.21
N GLY A 148 9.08 2.20 -10.30
CA GLY A 148 8.71 0.78 -10.26
C GLY A 148 9.89 -0.11 -9.86
N PHE A 149 11.10 0.23 -10.30
CA PHE A 149 12.32 -0.50 -9.92
C PHE A 149 12.74 -0.24 -8.48
N ALA A 150 12.76 1.01 -8.03
CA ALA A 150 13.05 1.34 -6.65
C ALA A 150 12.06 0.65 -5.69
N SER A 151 10.76 0.70 -6.00
CA SER A 151 9.71 0.03 -5.22
C SER A 151 9.76 -1.50 -5.26
N PHE A 152 10.33 -2.12 -6.30
CA PHE A 152 10.52 -3.58 -6.29
C PHE A 152 11.76 -3.98 -5.47
N ILE A 153 12.86 -3.27 -5.67
CA ILE A 153 14.16 -3.68 -5.15
C ILE A 153 14.33 -3.27 -3.68
N GLU A 154 13.59 -2.27 -3.19
CA GLU A 154 13.51 -1.99 -1.74
C GLU A 154 13.09 -3.26 -0.96
N PHE A 155 12.13 -4.05 -1.47
CA PHE A 155 11.68 -5.29 -0.82
C PHE A 155 12.77 -6.37 -0.85
N LEU A 156 13.51 -6.49 -1.96
CA LEU A 156 14.66 -7.40 -2.05
C LEU A 156 15.73 -7.05 -1.00
N CYS A 157 16.07 -5.76 -0.88
CA CYS A 157 17.05 -5.29 0.08
C CYS A 157 16.58 -5.48 1.52
N VAL A 158 15.34 -5.07 1.84
CA VAL A 158 14.79 -5.19 3.20
C VAL A 158 14.64 -6.66 3.62
N ASP A 159 14.24 -7.55 2.72
CA ASP A 159 14.15 -9.00 3.01
C ASP A 159 15.54 -9.57 3.36
N TYR A 160 16.58 -9.16 2.62
CA TYR A 160 17.97 -9.54 2.92
C TYR A 160 18.46 -8.97 4.26
N LEU A 161 18.20 -7.69 4.53
CA LEU A 161 18.68 -7.02 5.74
C LEU A 161 17.92 -7.45 7.00
N PHE A 162 16.61 -7.73 6.86
CA PHE A 162 15.67 -7.98 7.94
C PHE A 162 14.69 -9.12 7.58
N PRO A 163 15.17 -10.37 7.42
CA PRO A 163 14.33 -11.51 6.98
C PRO A 163 13.15 -11.81 7.92
N LYS A 164 13.26 -11.40 9.19
CA LYS A 164 12.19 -11.53 10.19
C LYS A 164 10.97 -10.64 9.91
N TYR A 165 11.09 -9.64 9.02
CA TYR A 165 9.96 -8.80 8.61
C TYR A 165 9.02 -9.52 7.64
N HIS A 166 9.48 -10.58 6.97
CA HIS A 166 8.71 -11.30 5.95
C HIS A 166 8.05 -10.36 4.94
N ILE A 167 8.83 -9.38 4.45
CA ILE A 167 8.31 -8.19 3.76
C ILE A 167 7.58 -8.53 2.44
N TRP A 168 7.94 -9.64 1.80
CA TRP A 168 7.23 -10.15 0.61
C TRP A 168 5.77 -10.50 0.86
N THR A 169 5.43 -10.89 2.08
CA THR A 169 4.02 -11.10 2.45
C THR A 169 3.24 -9.79 2.50
N GLN A 170 3.93 -8.69 2.79
CA GLN A 170 3.38 -7.34 2.90
C GLN A 170 3.32 -6.65 1.52
N PHE A 171 4.23 -6.97 0.60
CA PHE A 171 4.18 -6.52 -0.81
C PHE A 171 2.80 -6.72 -1.45
N VAL A 172 2.13 -7.83 -1.13
CA VAL A 172 0.82 -8.13 -1.71
C VAL A 172 -0.26 -7.14 -1.23
N THR A 173 -0.22 -6.69 0.03
CA THR A 173 -1.15 -5.67 0.53
C THR A 173 -0.72 -4.27 0.15
N ASP A 174 0.57 -3.99 0.16
CA ASP A 174 1.10 -2.63 0.14
C ASP A 174 1.36 -2.14 -1.28
N CYS A 175 1.63 -3.04 -2.23
CA CYS A 175 1.82 -2.69 -3.63
C CYS A 175 0.76 -3.34 -4.51
N TYR A 176 0.71 -4.69 -4.55
CA TYR A 176 -0.13 -5.42 -5.50
C TYR A 176 -1.61 -5.05 -5.38
N ALA A 177 -2.18 -5.08 -4.17
CA ALA A 177 -3.60 -4.82 -3.99
C ALA A 177 -3.99 -3.37 -4.36
N GLN A 178 -3.14 -2.39 -4.02
CA GLN A 178 -3.38 -0.97 -4.32
C GLN A 178 -3.34 -0.70 -5.84
N ALA A 179 -2.31 -1.22 -6.51
CA ALA A 179 -2.17 -1.13 -7.97
C ALA A 179 -3.37 -1.75 -8.69
N MET A 180 -3.78 -2.96 -8.28
CA MET A 180 -4.88 -3.67 -8.90
C MET A 180 -6.24 -2.98 -8.64
N GLU A 181 -6.42 -2.27 -7.54
CA GLU A 181 -7.65 -1.51 -7.29
C GLU A 181 -7.76 -0.31 -8.22
N LEU A 182 -6.71 0.50 -8.32
CA LEU A 182 -6.69 1.67 -9.21
C LEU A 182 -6.81 1.26 -10.67
N ASP A 183 -6.08 0.22 -11.08
CA ASP A 183 -5.96 -0.16 -12.47
C ASP A 183 -7.20 -0.89 -13.04
N ALA A 184 -8.11 -1.33 -12.16
CA ALA A 184 -9.41 -1.87 -12.57
C ALA A 184 -10.38 -0.77 -13.06
N LEU A 185 -10.11 0.50 -12.75
CA LEU A 185 -10.97 1.63 -13.12
C LEU A 185 -10.85 1.97 -14.60
N GLN A 186 -11.95 2.44 -15.19
CA GLN A 186 -11.94 3.00 -16.54
C GLN A 186 -11.07 4.25 -16.61
N ASN A 187 -11.00 5.02 -15.53
CA ASN A 187 -10.15 6.20 -15.40
C ASN A 187 -8.72 5.92 -14.89
N SER A 188 -8.21 4.69 -15.08
CA SER A 188 -6.78 4.33 -14.98
C SER A 188 -5.99 4.78 -16.23
N HIS A 189 -4.67 4.59 -16.22
CA HIS A 189 -3.76 4.76 -17.36
C HIS A 189 -2.78 3.57 -17.50
N PRO A 190 -2.20 3.33 -18.70
CA PRO A 190 -1.07 2.42 -18.86
C PRO A 190 0.14 2.87 -18.02
N ILE A 191 1.06 1.95 -17.72
CA ILE A 191 2.33 2.30 -17.03
C ILE A 191 3.13 3.31 -17.87
N GLU A 192 3.20 3.06 -19.18
CA GLU A 192 3.78 4.01 -20.11
C GLU A 192 2.72 5.02 -20.57
N VAL A 193 2.80 6.24 -20.06
CA VAL A 193 1.79 7.29 -20.28
C VAL A 193 2.44 8.51 -20.95
N PRO A 194 2.00 8.91 -22.15
CA PRO A 194 2.57 10.09 -22.81
C PRO A 194 2.32 11.37 -22.00
N VAL A 195 3.40 12.00 -21.52
CA VAL A 195 3.34 13.26 -20.76
C VAL A 195 3.65 14.45 -21.68
N ARG A 196 2.72 15.40 -21.78
CA ARG A 196 2.82 16.58 -22.65
C ARG A 196 2.94 17.89 -21.90
N HIS A 197 2.41 17.96 -20.68
CA HIS A 197 2.42 19.17 -19.86
C HIS A 197 2.97 18.87 -18.45
N PRO A 198 3.72 19.79 -17.81
CA PRO A 198 4.27 19.54 -16.48
C PRO A 198 3.26 19.16 -15.39
N SER A 199 2.02 19.66 -15.45
CA SER A 199 0.97 19.27 -14.48
C SER A 199 0.55 17.80 -14.60
N GLU A 200 0.74 17.17 -15.76
CA GLU A 200 0.44 15.76 -15.97
C GLU A 200 1.49 14.86 -15.28
N ILE A 201 2.68 15.41 -14.98
CA ILE A 201 3.76 14.67 -14.28
C ILE A 201 3.29 14.28 -12.88
N ASP A 202 2.76 15.24 -12.11
CA ASP A 202 2.26 14.99 -10.74
C ASP A 202 1.16 13.93 -10.70
N GLU A 203 0.44 13.82 -11.80
CA GLU A 203 -0.72 12.95 -12.01
C GLU A 203 -0.32 11.48 -12.27
N ILE A 204 0.95 11.22 -12.58
CA ILE A 204 1.51 9.88 -12.85
C ILE A 204 2.47 9.42 -11.74
N PHE A 205 2.69 10.24 -10.71
CA PHE A 205 3.29 9.85 -9.43
C PHE A 205 2.24 9.16 -8.56
N ASP A 206 1.78 7.99 -9.00
CA ASP A 206 0.63 7.28 -8.43
C ASP A 206 0.87 5.75 -8.29
N ASP A 207 -0.16 5.02 -7.86
CA ASP A 207 -0.07 3.58 -7.64
C ASP A 207 0.25 2.78 -8.93
N ILE A 208 0.11 3.37 -10.12
CA ILE A 208 0.46 2.71 -11.38
C ILE A 208 1.98 2.75 -11.60
N SER A 209 2.60 3.93 -11.53
CA SER A 209 4.05 4.05 -11.79
C SER A 209 4.89 3.33 -10.72
N TYR A 210 4.46 3.38 -9.46
CA TYR A 210 5.14 2.72 -8.35
C TYR A 210 4.71 1.26 -8.23
N HIS A 211 3.46 1.03 -7.81
CA HIS A 211 3.03 -0.28 -7.34
C HIS A 211 2.69 -1.25 -8.46
N LYS A 212 2.06 -0.81 -9.56
CA LYS A 212 1.84 -1.67 -10.74
C LYS A 212 3.17 -1.96 -11.43
N GLY A 213 4.04 -0.94 -11.58
CA GLY A 213 5.41 -1.09 -12.06
C GLY A 213 6.18 -2.17 -11.29
N ALA A 214 6.25 -2.05 -9.96
CA ALA A 214 6.92 -3.03 -9.10
C ALA A 214 6.29 -4.43 -9.18
N SER A 215 4.95 -4.52 -9.26
CA SER A 215 4.26 -5.82 -9.36
C SER A 215 4.56 -6.52 -10.69
N VAL A 216 4.59 -5.77 -11.79
CA VAL A 216 4.92 -6.28 -13.13
C VAL A 216 6.40 -6.70 -13.19
N ILE A 217 7.31 -5.97 -12.55
CA ILE A 217 8.72 -6.36 -12.40
C ILE A 217 8.84 -7.65 -11.57
N ARG A 218 8.13 -7.76 -10.43
CA ARG A 218 8.10 -8.96 -9.58
C ARG A 218 7.62 -10.19 -10.36
N MET A 219 6.58 -10.05 -11.17
CA MET A 219 6.08 -11.11 -12.04
C MET A 219 7.14 -11.54 -13.07
N LEU A 220 7.81 -10.57 -13.73
CA LEU A 220 8.87 -10.88 -14.68
C LEU A 220 10.05 -11.57 -13.99
N HIS A 221 10.53 -11.03 -12.86
CA HIS A 221 11.61 -11.59 -12.04
C HIS A 221 11.35 -13.05 -11.68
N ASN A 222 10.13 -13.37 -11.24
CA ASN A 222 9.75 -14.75 -10.93
C ASN A 222 9.68 -15.64 -12.17
N TYR A 223 9.30 -15.09 -13.33
CA TYR A 223 9.18 -15.85 -14.58
C TYR A 223 10.54 -16.18 -15.21
N ILE A 224 11.49 -15.24 -15.20
CA ILE A 224 12.82 -15.43 -15.81
C ILE A 224 13.87 -15.97 -14.82
N GLY A 225 13.62 -15.84 -13.53
CA GLY A 225 14.53 -16.24 -12.44
C GLY A 225 15.54 -15.15 -12.05
N ASP A 226 15.97 -15.19 -10.78
CA ASP A 226 16.82 -14.17 -10.15
C ASP A 226 18.17 -13.99 -10.88
N ASP A 227 18.85 -15.09 -11.21
CA ASP A 227 20.16 -15.03 -11.88
C ASP A 227 20.10 -14.28 -13.22
N LYS A 228 19.08 -14.58 -14.03
CA LYS A 228 18.89 -13.97 -15.35
C LYS A 228 18.42 -12.53 -15.23
N PHE A 229 17.57 -12.23 -14.25
CA PHE A 229 17.19 -10.86 -13.94
C PHE A 229 18.43 -10.02 -13.56
N ARG A 230 19.27 -10.50 -12.64
CA ARG A 230 20.49 -9.80 -12.20
C ARG A 230 21.48 -9.57 -13.34
N GLU A 231 21.72 -10.59 -14.16
CA GLU A 231 22.58 -10.50 -15.34
C GLU A 231 22.06 -9.44 -16.34
N GLY A 232 20.75 -9.43 -16.62
CA GLY A 232 20.14 -8.42 -17.49
C GLY A 232 20.16 -7.00 -16.92
N MET A 233 19.94 -6.84 -15.61
CA MET A 233 20.03 -5.54 -14.94
C MET A 233 21.45 -4.99 -14.93
N ASN A 234 22.46 -5.84 -14.71
CA ASN A 234 23.87 -5.42 -14.82
C ASN A 234 24.19 -4.93 -16.23
N LEU A 235 23.74 -5.65 -17.27
CA LEU A 235 23.93 -5.27 -18.66
C LEU A 235 23.29 -3.91 -18.95
N TYR A 236 22.03 -3.72 -18.57
CA TYR A 236 21.29 -2.46 -18.73
C TYR A 236 22.01 -1.28 -18.06
N LEU A 237 22.32 -1.40 -16.77
CA LEU A 237 22.96 -0.31 -16.03
C LEU A 237 24.38 -0.01 -16.55
N THR A 238 25.14 -1.03 -16.95
CA THR A 238 26.49 -0.86 -17.50
C THR A 238 26.48 -0.15 -18.85
N LYS A 239 25.53 -0.52 -19.73
CA LYS A 239 25.39 0.02 -21.08
C LYS A 239 24.92 1.47 -21.08
N HIS A 240 24.04 1.84 -20.14
CA HIS A 240 23.36 3.14 -20.14
C HIS A 240 23.79 4.12 -19.05
N LYS A 241 24.78 3.78 -18.20
CA LYS A 241 25.26 4.68 -17.13
C LYS A 241 25.60 6.10 -17.63
N TYR A 242 25.22 7.10 -16.83
CA TYR A 242 25.32 8.54 -17.13
C TYR A 242 24.55 8.99 -18.38
N GLY A 243 23.59 8.17 -18.81
CA GLY A 243 22.73 8.37 -19.96
C GLY A 243 21.26 8.29 -19.60
N ASN A 244 20.45 8.33 -20.66
CA ASN A 244 19.01 8.23 -20.57
C ASN A 244 18.52 6.99 -21.32
N THR A 245 17.37 6.45 -20.92
CA THR A 245 16.79 5.23 -21.51
C THR A 245 15.28 5.33 -21.72
N THR A 246 14.78 4.52 -22.66
CA THR A 246 13.36 4.21 -22.79
C THR A 246 13.03 2.82 -22.24
N THR A 247 11.73 2.49 -22.20
CA THR A 247 11.23 1.15 -21.84
C THR A 247 11.89 0.05 -22.68
N GLU A 248 12.08 0.29 -23.99
CA GLU A 248 12.64 -0.68 -24.94
C GLU A 248 14.10 -1.03 -24.65
N ASP A 249 14.93 -0.07 -24.22
CA ASP A 249 16.33 -0.31 -23.87
C ASP A 249 16.47 -1.39 -22.78
N LEU A 250 15.59 -1.34 -21.77
CA LEU A 250 15.51 -2.33 -20.70
C LEU A 250 15.14 -3.71 -21.24
N TRP A 251 14.10 -3.79 -22.07
CA TRP A 251 13.62 -5.06 -22.63
C TRP A 251 14.62 -5.70 -23.58
N HIS A 252 15.34 -4.91 -24.37
CA HIS A 252 16.42 -5.42 -25.20
C HIS A 252 17.54 -6.04 -24.35
N CYS A 253 17.99 -5.36 -23.29
CA CYS A 253 19.02 -5.90 -22.40
C CYS A 253 18.57 -7.19 -21.68
N LEU A 254 17.34 -7.22 -21.17
CA LEU A 254 16.79 -8.44 -20.55
C LEU A 254 16.60 -9.56 -21.58
N GLY A 255 16.15 -9.24 -22.79
CA GLY A 255 15.96 -10.21 -23.88
C GLY A 255 17.26 -10.78 -24.45
N GLU A 256 18.38 -10.05 -24.39
CA GLU A 256 19.71 -10.57 -24.75
C GLU A 256 20.14 -11.71 -23.81
N VAL A 257 19.78 -11.59 -22.53
CA VAL A 257 20.15 -12.54 -21.47
C VAL A 257 19.13 -13.68 -21.34
N CYS A 258 17.85 -13.38 -21.58
CA CYS A 258 16.73 -14.28 -21.37
C CYS A 258 16.28 -14.88 -22.70
N HIS A 259 16.34 -16.19 -22.86
CA HIS A 259 15.85 -16.89 -24.06
C HIS A 259 14.31 -17.00 -24.13
N VAL A 260 13.61 -15.99 -23.62
CA VAL A 260 12.14 -15.83 -23.68
C VAL A 260 11.82 -14.47 -24.30
N PRO A 261 10.65 -14.28 -24.94
CA PRO A 261 10.32 -13.03 -25.62
C PRO A 261 9.91 -11.93 -24.62
N VAL A 262 10.86 -11.47 -23.79
CA VAL A 262 10.63 -10.49 -22.71
C VAL A 262 9.91 -9.25 -23.25
N GLU A 263 10.41 -8.66 -24.34
CA GLU A 263 9.79 -7.47 -24.93
C GLU A 263 8.33 -7.69 -25.33
N ALA A 264 8.01 -8.81 -25.98
CA ALA A 264 6.64 -9.11 -26.38
C ALA A 264 5.72 -9.28 -25.17
N ILE A 265 6.19 -9.99 -24.15
CA ILE A 265 5.43 -10.20 -22.90
C ILE A 265 5.18 -8.86 -22.22
N MET A 266 6.24 -8.10 -21.95
CA MET A 266 6.18 -6.91 -21.12
C MET A 266 5.49 -5.73 -21.81
N ASN A 267 5.53 -5.65 -23.15
CA ASN A 267 4.74 -4.68 -23.89
C ASN A 267 3.24 -4.82 -23.62
N THR A 268 2.72 -6.05 -23.42
CA THR A 268 1.30 -6.25 -23.04
C THR A 268 0.98 -5.78 -21.62
N TRP A 269 1.99 -5.53 -20.78
CA TRP A 269 1.79 -5.08 -19.39
C TRP A 269 1.99 -3.58 -19.21
N VAL A 270 2.93 -2.98 -19.94
CA VAL A 270 3.29 -1.57 -19.75
C VAL A 270 2.55 -0.60 -20.66
N LYS A 271 2.19 -1.02 -21.89
CA LYS A 271 1.61 -0.13 -22.92
C LYS A 271 0.08 -0.08 -22.91
N GLN A 272 -0.59 -0.93 -22.14
CA GLN A 272 -2.05 -0.97 -22.02
C GLN A 272 -2.50 -0.85 -20.55
N LYS A 273 -3.63 -0.17 -20.35
CA LYS A 273 -4.25 -0.01 -19.02
C LYS A 273 -5.00 -1.28 -18.60
N GLY A 274 -5.08 -1.51 -17.30
CA GLY A 274 -5.74 -2.67 -16.72
C GLY A 274 -4.87 -3.93 -16.70
N TYR A 275 -5.51 -5.00 -16.28
CA TYR A 275 -4.94 -6.34 -16.12
C TYR A 275 -6.04 -7.39 -16.35
N PRO A 276 -5.67 -8.68 -16.55
CA PRO A 276 -6.67 -9.71 -16.80
C PRO A 276 -7.24 -10.30 -15.51
N VAL A 277 -8.49 -10.76 -15.58
CA VAL A 277 -9.02 -11.83 -14.75
C VAL A 277 -8.89 -13.15 -15.50
N ILE A 278 -8.32 -14.15 -14.82
CA ILE A 278 -8.14 -15.50 -15.33
C ILE A 278 -9.22 -16.40 -14.74
N SER A 279 -10.17 -16.80 -15.56
CA SER A 279 -11.21 -17.75 -15.15
C SER A 279 -10.69 -19.17 -15.29
N VAL A 280 -10.86 -19.97 -14.24
CA VAL A 280 -10.37 -21.34 -14.20
C VAL A 280 -11.49 -22.29 -13.81
N THR A 281 -11.70 -23.27 -14.67
CA THR A 281 -12.59 -24.40 -14.40
C THR A 281 -11.81 -25.70 -14.50
N SER A 282 -12.30 -26.74 -13.83
CA SER A 282 -11.61 -28.03 -13.83
C SER A 282 -12.58 -29.20 -14.01
N LYS A 283 -12.10 -30.22 -14.71
CA LYS A 283 -12.83 -31.47 -14.95
C LYS A 283 -11.89 -32.65 -14.72
N GLN A 284 -12.38 -33.70 -14.09
CA GLN A 284 -11.65 -34.96 -13.98
C GLN A 284 -11.73 -35.74 -15.31
N ASP A 285 -10.60 -36.26 -15.78
CA ASP A 285 -10.51 -37.14 -16.95
C ASP A 285 -9.56 -38.31 -16.65
N GLY A 286 -10.13 -39.46 -16.28
CA GLY A 286 -9.36 -40.58 -15.74
C GLY A 286 -8.55 -40.18 -14.50
N GLU A 287 -7.25 -40.47 -14.52
CA GLU A 287 -6.30 -40.08 -13.47
C GLU A 287 -5.88 -38.60 -13.55
N ASN A 288 -6.26 -37.88 -14.61
CA ASN A 288 -5.81 -36.52 -14.87
C ASN A 288 -6.86 -35.48 -14.50
N ARG A 289 -6.38 -34.27 -14.18
CA ARG A 289 -7.21 -33.08 -14.00
C ARG A 289 -7.02 -32.16 -15.21
N VAL A 290 -8.09 -31.92 -15.96
CA VAL A 290 -8.10 -30.98 -17.08
C VAL A 290 -8.53 -29.61 -16.57
N LEU A 291 -7.67 -28.61 -16.74
CA LEU A 291 -7.94 -27.21 -16.41
C LEU A 291 -8.19 -26.42 -17.69
N MET A 292 -9.27 -25.64 -17.71
CA MET A 292 -9.57 -24.71 -18.78
C MET A 292 -9.42 -23.29 -18.26
N PHE A 293 -8.56 -22.52 -18.93
CA PHE A 293 -8.26 -21.13 -18.64
C PHE A 293 -8.88 -20.24 -19.70
N THR A 294 -9.49 -19.14 -19.27
CA THR A 294 -9.84 -18.02 -20.14
C THR A 294 -9.36 -16.71 -19.51
N GLN A 295 -8.93 -15.77 -20.33
CA GLN A 295 -8.55 -14.43 -19.87
C GLN A 295 -9.49 -13.37 -20.45
N GLU A 296 -9.86 -12.41 -19.61
CA GLU A 296 -10.60 -11.21 -19.99
C GLU A 296 -10.04 -10.03 -19.20
N LYS A 297 -10.15 -8.81 -19.73
CA LYS A 297 -9.81 -7.61 -18.96
C LYS A 297 -10.71 -7.49 -17.74
N PHE A 298 -10.11 -7.36 -16.56
CA PHE A 298 -10.85 -7.10 -15.33
C PHE A 298 -11.24 -5.62 -15.28
N ASN A 299 -12.53 -5.34 -15.12
CA ASN A 299 -13.06 -3.99 -14.94
C ASN A 299 -13.77 -3.92 -13.59
N ALA A 300 -13.61 -2.80 -12.88
CA ALA A 300 -14.20 -2.60 -11.57
C ALA A 300 -15.74 -2.60 -11.59
N ASP A 301 -16.37 -2.34 -12.74
CA ASP A 301 -17.83 -2.41 -12.94
C ASP A 301 -18.33 -3.80 -13.42
N GLY A 302 -17.43 -4.77 -13.55
CA GLY A 302 -17.72 -6.14 -13.97
C GLY A 302 -18.13 -6.28 -15.44
N LYS A 303 -18.10 -5.21 -16.23
CA LYS A 303 -18.48 -5.29 -17.65
C LYS A 303 -17.37 -5.93 -18.47
N VAL A 304 -17.75 -6.80 -19.40
CA VAL A 304 -16.83 -7.40 -20.37
C VAL A 304 -16.31 -6.32 -21.31
N SER A 305 -14.98 -6.24 -21.44
CA SER A 305 -14.34 -5.31 -22.37
C SER A 305 -14.58 -5.71 -23.82
N LYS A 306 -14.77 -4.71 -24.69
CA LYS A 306 -14.90 -4.90 -26.14
C LYS A 306 -13.66 -4.43 -26.92
N ASP A 307 -12.60 -4.05 -26.22
CA ASP A 307 -11.36 -3.50 -26.82
C ASP A 307 -10.37 -4.58 -27.31
N GLY A 308 -10.68 -5.87 -27.09
CA GLY A 308 -9.82 -6.97 -27.52
C GLY A 308 -8.51 -7.09 -26.74
N SER A 309 -8.42 -6.46 -25.55
CA SER A 309 -7.22 -6.53 -24.70
C SER A 309 -6.83 -7.98 -24.41
N LEU A 310 -5.54 -8.27 -24.60
CA LEU A 310 -4.94 -9.57 -24.32
C LEU A 310 -3.59 -9.34 -23.64
N TRP A 311 -3.27 -10.18 -22.66
CA TRP A 311 -1.98 -10.18 -21.98
C TRP A 311 -1.27 -11.50 -22.22
N MET A 312 0.06 -11.45 -22.29
CA MET A 312 0.88 -12.66 -22.18
C MET A 312 1.14 -12.89 -20.70
N VAL A 313 0.44 -13.88 -20.11
CA VAL A 313 0.41 -14.07 -18.65
C VAL A 313 1.22 -15.31 -18.25
N PRO A 314 2.30 -15.16 -17.47
CA PRO A 314 2.94 -16.30 -16.80
C PRO A 314 2.00 -16.89 -15.74
N ILE A 315 1.43 -18.06 -16.04
CA ILE A 315 0.56 -18.79 -15.12
C ILE A 315 1.39 -19.80 -14.32
N SER A 316 1.33 -19.72 -12.99
CA SER A 316 1.91 -20.69 -12.06
C SER A 316 0.80 -21.46 -11.33
N ILE A 317 1.03 -22.75 -11.10
CA ILE A 317 0.06 -23.65 -10.49
C ILE A 317 0.73 -24.56 -9.46
N THR A 318 0.05 -24.75 -8.33
CA THR A 318 0.37 -25.76 -7.33
C THR A 318 -0.89 -26.55 -6.91
N THR A 319 -0.69 -27.66 -6.22
CA THR A 319 -1.75 -28.50 -5.65
C THR A 319 -1.44 -28.85 -4.20
N SER A 320 -2.38 -29.54 -3.54
CA SER A 320 -2.22 -30.06 -2.18
C SER A 320 -1.01 -30.98 -1.96
N ARG A 321 -0.34 -31.47 -3.02
CA ARG A 321 0.86 -32.33 -2.91
C ARG A 321 2.12 -31.58 -2.53
N ALA A 322 2.26 -30.36 -3.05
CA ALA A 322 3.44 -29.54 -2.85
C ALA A 322 3.04 -28.06 -2.71
N PRO A 323 2.29 -27.69 -1.65
CA PRO A 323 1.67 -26.37 -1.52
C PRO A 323 2.63 -25.18 -1.70
N ASP A 324 3.89 -25.34 -1.31
CA ASP A 324 4.92 -24.29 -1.35
C ASP A 324 5.77 -24.29 -2.65
N THR A 325 5.45 -25.15 -3.62
CA THR A 325 6.25 -25.31 -4.84
C THR A 325 5.41 -25.12 -6.09
N ILE A 326 5.95 -24.42 -7.09
CA ILE A 326 5.34 -24.33 -8.42
C ILE A 326 5.47 -25.70 -9.09
N MET A 327 4.35 -26.43 -9.20
CA MET A 327 4.30 -27.72 -9.88
C MET A 327 4.27 -27.58 -11.41
N LYS A 328 3.62 -26.52 -11.90
CA LYS A 328 3.55 -26.23 -13.33
C LYS A 328 3.57 -24.73 -13.57
N GLN A 329 4.31 -24.32 -14.60
CA GLN A 329 4.30 -22.96 -15.12
C GLN A 329 4.15 -22.99 -16.64
N PHE A 330 3.36 -22.08 -17.21
CA PHE A 330 3.25 -21.88 -18.66
C PHE A 330 2.86 -20.45 -18.98
N LEU A 331 3.06 -20.02 -20.23
CA LEU A 331 2.64 -18.72 -20.71
C LEU A 331 1.26 -18.83 -21.37
N LEU A 332 0.28 -18.10 -20.85
CA LEU A 332 -1.02 -17.91 -21.49
C LEU A 332 -0.92 -16.71 -22.44
N ASP A 333 -0.71 -16.98 -23.73
CA ASP A 333 -0.54 -16.00 -24.81
C ASP A 333 -1.75 -15.89 -25.75
N SER A 334 -2.85 -16.57 -25.40
CA SER A 334 -4.11 -16.63 -26.11
C SER A 334 -5.29 -16.33 -25.18
N ALA A 335 -6.47 -16.07 -25.76
CA ALA A 335 -7.70 -15.80 -24.99
C ALA A 335 -8.13 -16.99 -24.11
N SER A 336 -7.76 -18.21 -24.49
CA SER A 336 -8.00 -19.41 -23.72
C SER A 336 -6.91 -20.46 -23.94
N SER A 337 -6.73 -21.32 -22.94
CA SER A 337 -5.81 -22.46 -23.00
C SER A 337 -6.34 -23.63 -22.18
N VAL A 338 -5.88 -24.83 -22.50
CA VAL A 338 -6.19 -26.05 -21.78
C VAL A 338 -4.88 -26.64 -21.26
N LEU A 339 -4.86 -26.98 -19.98
CA LEU A 339 -3.72 -27.63 -19.34
C LEU A 339 -4.16 -28.94 -18.70
N ILE A 340 -3.36 -29.98 -18.88
CA ILE A 340 -3.56 -31.27 -18.24
C ILE A 340 -2.57 -31.39 -17.07
N LEU A 341 -3.10 -31.61 -15.87
CA LEU A 341 -2.31 -31.98 -14.70
C LEU A 341 -2.38 -33.50 -14.52
N GLU A 342 -1.25 -34.16 -14.69
CA GLU A 342 -1.15 -35.61 -14.61
C GLU A 342 -1.28 -36.11 -13.18
N GLY A 343 -2.10 -37.14 -13.00
CA GLY A 343 -2.28 -37.82 -11.72
C GLY A 343 -2.96 -37.00 -10.63
N VAL A 344 -3.48 -35.79 -10.90
CA VAL A 344 -4.17 -34.96 -9.90
C VAL A 344 -5.64 -35.38 -9.80
N SER A 345 -6.06 -35.80 -8.60
CA SER A 345 -7.43 -36.28 -8.38
C SER A 345 -8.42 -35.13 -8.14
N SER A 346 -9.72 -35.43 -8.21
CA SER A 346 -10.77 -34.45 -7.94
C SER A 346 -10.88 -34.02 -6.47
N SER A 347 -10.20 -34.71 -5.56
CA SER A 347 -10.19 -34.38 -4.12
C SER A 347 -9.09 -33.39 -3.75
N GLU A 348 -8.11 -33.20 -4.63
CA GLU A 348 -6.98 -32.30 -4.42
C GLU A 348 -7.36 -30.89 -4.86
N TRP A 349 -7.08 -29.91 -4.01
CA TRP A 349 -7.26 -28.51 -4.40
C TRP A 349 -6.15 -28.10 -5.37
N VAL A 350 -6.49 -27.16 -6.25
CA VAL A 350 -5.56 -26.56 -7.23
C VAL A 350 -5.53 -25.06 -7.00
N LYS A 351 -4.34 -24.52 -6.75
CA LYS A 351 -4.11 -23.07 -6.59
C LYS A 351 -3.35 -22.55 -7.81
N VAL A 352 -3.96 -21.57 -8.46
CA VAL A 352 -3.37 -20.79 -9.57
C VAL A 352 -2.83 -19.48 -9.00
N ASN A 353 -1.80 -18.92 -9.64
CA ASN A 353 -1.06 -17.75 -9.19
C ASN A 353 -0.36 -17.99 -7.83
N VAL A 354 0.53 -18.99 -7.79
CA VAL A 354 1.26 -19.38 -6.58
C VAL A 354 2.00 -18.19 -5.99
N GLY A 355 1.77 -17.89 -4.71
CA GLY A 355 2.38 -16.77 -3.99
C GLY A 355 1.84 -15.38 -4.38
N THR A 356 0.77 -15.32 -5.19
CA THR A 356 0.18 -14.07 -5.71
C THR A 356 1.24 -13.18 -6.36
N VAL A 357 1.98 -13.78 -7.29
CA VAL A 357 3.12 -13.13 -7.97
C VAL A 357 2.69 -12.49 -9.28
N GLY A 358 1.82 -13.15 -10.05
CA GLY A 358 1.31 -12.64 -11.31
C GLY A 358 0.32 -11.51 -11.11
N CYS A 359 0.42 -10.48 -11.95
CA CYS A 359 -0.43 -9.28 -11.97
C CYS A 359 -1.84 -9.56 -12.54
N TYR A 360 -2.57 -10.52 -11.97
CA TYR A 360 -3.91 -10.89 -12.44
C TYR A 360 -4.78 -11.47 -11.32
N ARG A 361 -6.09 -11.35 -11.49
CA ARG A 361 -7.08 -11.93 -10.57
C ARG A 361 -7.45 -13.33 -11.02
N THR A 362 -7.61 -14.26 -10.08
CA THR A 362 -8.09 -15.61 -10.40
C THR A 362 -9.56 -15.76 -10.06
N MET A 363 -10.37 -16.14 -11.04
CA MET A 363 -11.78 -16.49 -10.85
C MET A 363 -11.97 -18.00 -10.94
N TYR A 364 -12.07 -18.65 -9.78
CA TYR A 364 -12.38 -20.07 -9.67
C TYR A 364 -13.86 -20.36 -9.93
N SER A 365 -14.15 -21.54 -10.48
CA SER A 365 -15.49 -22.14 -10.40
C SER A 365 -15.91 -22.32 -8.94
N SER A 366 -17.22 -22.39 -8.68
CA SER A 366 -17.74 -22.58 -7.31
C SER A 366 -17.20 -23.86 -6.67
N GLU A 367 -17.06 -24.93 -7.45
CA GLU A 367 -16.53 -26.22 -7.00
C GLU A 367 -15.07 -26.11 -6.58
N MET A 368 -14.24 -25.45 -7.41
CA MET A 368 -12.82 -25.25 -7.09
C MET A 368 -12.63 -24.34 -5.87
N LEU A 369 -13.43 -23.28 -5.75
CA LEU A 369 -13.39 -22.42 -4.58
C LEU A 369 -13.75 -23.19 -3.30
N SER A 370 -14.80 -24.02 -3.34
CA SER A 370 -15.18 -24.86 -2.19
C SER A 370 -14.09 -25.86 -1.79
N GLN A 371 -13.27 -26.33 -2.73
CA GLN A 371 -12.14 -27.22 -2.43
C GLN A 371 -10.99 -26.51 -1.71
N LEU A 372 -10.84 -25.19 -1.89
CA LEU A 372 -9.81 -24.40 -1.22
C LEU A 372 -10.21 -24.02 0.23
N ILE A 373 -11.50 -24.05 0.58
CA ILE A 373 -11.99 -23.65 1.92
C ILE A 373 -11.34 -24.49 3.04
N PRO A 374 -11.36 -25.85 2.99
CA PRO A 374 -10.70 -26.63 4.03
C PRO A 374 -9.20 -26.36 4.13
N ALA A 375 -8.56 -26.03 3.00
CA ALA A 375 -7.13 -25.71 2.95
C ALA A 375 -6.77 -24.37 3.62
N VAL A 376 -7.73 -23.44 3.63
CA VAL A 376 -7.65 -22.21 4.43
C VAL A 376 -7.82 -22.53 5.91
N GLU A 377 -8.87 -23.27 6.27
CA GLU A 377 -9.21 -23.60 7.67
C GLU A 377 -8.07 -24.34 8.38
N ASN A 378 -7.48 -25.33 7.72
CA ASN A 378 -6.38 -26.13 8.26
C ASN A 378 -4.99 -25.55 7.95
N LYS A 379 -4.93 -24.39 7.30
CA LYS A 379 -3.70 -23.66 6.91
C LYS A 379 -2.72 -24.45 6.03
N THR A 380 -3.18 -25.47 5.31
CA THR A 380 -2.36 -26.20 4.32
C THR A 380 -2.12 -25.38 3.05
N LEU A 381 -2.98 -24.40 2.75
CA LEU A 381 -2.71 -23.39 1.72
C LEU A 381 -1.77 -22.32 2.32
N PRO A 382 -0.62 -21.96 1.69
CA PRO A 382 0.34 -21.03 2.28
C PRO A 382 -0.22 -19.61 2.48
N PRO A 383 0.36 -18.79 3.39
CA PRO A 383 -0.19 -17.47 3.74
C PRO A 383 -0.42 -16.53 2.55
N LEU A 384 0.54 -16.44 1.62
CA LEU A 384 0.41 -15.63 0.41
C LEU A 384 -0.74 -16.08 -0.47
N ASP A 385 -0.96 -17.39 -0.59
CA ASP A 385 -2.03 -17.96 -1.39
C ASP A 385 -3.41 -17.80 -0.75
N ARG A 386 -3.48 -17.87 0.60
CA ARG A 386 -4.70 -17.52 1.35
C ARG A 386 -5.06 -16.04 1.16
N LEU A 387 -4.07 -15.15 1.33
CA LEU A 387 -4.21 -13.72 1.09
C LEU A 387 -4.70 -13.45 -0.35
N GLY A 388 -4.04 -14.05 -1.35
CA GLY A 388 -4.43 -13.93 -2.75
C GLY A 388 -5.86 -14.39 -3.03
N LEU A 389 -6.26 -15.54 -2.49
CA LEU A 389 -7.62 -16.07 -2.64
C LEU A 389 -8.67 -15.09 -2.09
N GLN A 390 -8.42 -14.53 -0.90
CA GLN A 390 -9.31 -13.56 -0.26
C GLN A 390 -9.35 -12.24 -1.06
N SER A 391 -8.19 -11.74 -1.49
CA SER A 391 -8.05 -10.49 -2.26
C SER A 391 -8.76 -10.60 -3.62
N ASP A 392 -8.58 -11.71 -4.32
CA ASP A 392 -9.21 -11.97 -5.62
C ASP A 392 -10.71 -12.10 -5.49
N LEU A 393 -11.21 -12.91 -4.54
CA LEU A 393 -12.65 -13.03 -4.33
C LEU A 393 -13.28 -11.68 -3.95
N PHE A 394 -12.59 -10.87 -3.13
CA PHE A 394 -13.11 -9.57 -2.76
C PHE A 394 -13.19 -8.61 -3.95
N ALA A 395 -12.18 -8.57 -4.83
CA ALA A 395 -12.24 -7.79 -6.06
C ALA A 395 -13.40 -8.24 -6.98
N LEU A 396 -13.60 -9.56 -7.13
CA LEU A 396 -14.72 -10.12 -7.89
C LEU A 396 -16.09 -9.77 -7.28
N VAL A 397 -16.16 -9.62 -5.96
CA VAL A 397 -17.36 -9.13 -5.26
C VAL A 397 -17.58 -7.64 -5.55
N GLN A 398 -16.55 -6.81 -5.47
CA GLN A 398 -16.67 -5.38 -5.77
C GLN A 398 -17.19 -5.18 -7.20
N SER A 399 -16.69 -5.94 -8.17
CA SER A 399 -17.14 -5.85 -9.57
C SER A 399 -18.49 -6.51 -9.87
N GLY A 400 -19.04 -7.29 -8.93
CA GLY A 400 -20.32 -7.98 -9.11
C GLY A 400 -20.28 -9.28 -9.90
N LEU A 401 -19.07 -9.80 -10.14
CA LEU A 401 -18.88 -11.15 -10.67
C LEU A 401 -19.15 -12.22 -9.61
N LYS A 402 -19.09 -11.87 -8.31
CA LYS A 402 -19.42 -12.73 -7.16
C LYS A 402 -20.27 -11.97 -6.14
N SER A 403 -20.92 -12.70 -5.22
CA SER A 403 -21.78 -12.10 -4.20
C SER A 403 -20.98 -11.69 -2.95
N THR A 404 -21.35 -10.60 -2.29
CA THR A 404 -20.79 -10.24 -0.96
C THR A 404 -20.98 -11.35 0.07
N VAL A 405 -22.00 -12.19 -0.08
CA VAL A 405 -22.18 -13.35 0.80
C VAL A 405 -21.06 -14.38 0.62
N ASP A 406 -20.47 -14.50 -0.57
CA ASP A 406 -19.39 -15.46 -0.83
C ASP A 406 -18.12 -15.08 -0.06
N ILE A 407 -17.75 -13.79 -0.04
CA ILE A 407 -16.59 -13.33 0.73
C ILE A 407 -16.83 -13.39 2.25
N LEU A 408 -18.05 -13.08 2.71
CA LEU A 408 -18.42 -13.21 4.13
C LEU A 408 -18.38 -14.67 4.60
N ARG A 409 -18.76 -15.63 3.75
CA ARG A 409 -18.61 -17.06 4.06
C ARG A 409 -17.16 -17.50 4.03
N LEU A 410 -16.39 -17.06 3.03
CA LEU A 410 -14.96 -17.39 2.95
C LEU A 410 -14.23 -16.89 4.21
N MET A 411 -14.56 -15.71 4.72
CA MET A 411 -14.00 -15.17 5.96
C MET A 411 -14.25 -16.06 7.20
N GLU A 412 -15.32 -16.87 7.23
CA GLU A 412 -15.55 -17.81 8.33
C GLU A 412 -14.47 -18.91 8.40
N ALA A 413 -13.83 -19.24 7.27
CA ALA A 413 -12.69 -20.15 7.23
C ALA A 413 -11.41 -19.58 7.88
N TYR A 414 -11.35 -18.25 8.07
CA TYR A 414 -10.19 -17.54 8.60
C TYR A 414 -10.27 -17.29 10.12
N VAL A 415 -11.28 -17.82 10.82
CA VAL A 415 -11.44 -17.60 12.28
C VAL A 415 -10.18 -17.96 13.07
N GLU A 416 -9.46 -19.00 12.65
CA GLU A 416 -8.22 -19.45 13.29
C GLU A 416 -6.93 -18.90 12.65
N GLU A 417 -7.02 -17.99 11.67
CA GLU A 417 -5.87 -17.34 11.04
C GLU A 417 -5.00 -16.60 12.07
N ASP A 418 -3.69 -16.65 11.88
CA ASP A 418 -2.68 -16.03 12.76
C ASP A 418 -1.58 -15.28 12.00
N ASN A 419 -1.61 -15.31 10.67
CA ASN A 419 -0.69 -14.56 9.84
C ASN A 419 -1.10 -13.08 9.72
N TYR A 420 -0.15 -12.18 9.99
CA TYR A 420 -0.35 -10.73 9.95
C TYR A 420 -0.90 -10.23 8.61
N THR A 421 -0.33 -10.63 7.49
CA THR A 421 -0.65 -10.03 6.19
C THR A 421 -1.96 -10.54 5.62
N VAL A 422 -2.29 -11.81 5.90
CA VAL A 422 -3.63 -12.35 5.65
C VAL A 422 -4.68 -11.54 6.43
N TRP A 423 -4.43 -11.30 7.72
CA TRP A 423 -5.30 -10.45 8.53
C TRP A 423 -5.34 -9.00 8.05
N ASN A 424 -4.26 -8.44 7.52
CA ASN A 424 -4.25 -7.11 6.96
C ASN A 424 -5.17 -7.00 5.73
N SER A 425 -5.21 -8.05 4.88
CA SER A 425 -6.14 -8.14 3.75
C SER A 425 -7.60 -8.29 4.20
N ILE A 426 -7.86 -9.17 5.19
CA ILE A 426 -9.19 -9.31 5.81
C ILE A 426 -9.66 -7.99 6.43
N ASN A 427 -8.77 -7.33 7.18
CA ASN A 427 -9.00 -6.05 7.84
C ASN A 427 -9.36 -4.95 6.81
N SER A 428 -8.66 -4.92 5.68
CA SER A 428 -8.95 -3.99 4.58
C SER A 428 -10.34 -4.23 3.99
N CYS A 429 -10.69 -5.49 3.73
CA CYS A 429 -12.01 -5.88 3.26
C CYS A 429 -13.13 -5.50 4.26
N LEU A 430 -12.96 -5.84 5.54
CA LEU A 430 -13.87 -5.45 6.62
C LEU A 430 -14.01 -3.92 6.75
N GLY A 431 -12.93 -3.18 6.51
CA GLY A 431 -12.93 -1.72 6.44
C GLY A 431 -13.83 -1.18 5.34
N LYS A 432 -13.65 -1.66 4.11
CA LYS A 432 -14.48 -1.24 2.96
C LYS A 432 -15.94 -1.64 3.12
N LEU A 433 -16.22 -2.84 3.64
CA LEU A 433 -17.60 -3.25 3.96
C LEU A 433 -18.23 -2.35 5.03
N ASN A 434 -17.48 -2.03 6.10
CA ASN A 434 -17.97 -1.14 7.15
C ASN A 434 -18.26 0.27 6.64
N GLN A 435 -17.47 0.74 5.69
CA GLN A 435 -17.67 2.02 5.02
C GLN A 435 -18.87 1.99 4.08
N LEU A 436 -18.97 0.98 3.21
CA LEU A 436 -20.10 0.80 2.28
C LEU A 436 -21.44 0.76 3.03
N LEU A 437 -21.46 0.07 4.17
CA LEU A 437 -22.67 -0.13 4.98
C LEU A 437 -22.95 1.03 5.95
N SER A 438 -22.13 2.08 6.01
CA SER A 438 -22.15 3.06 7.10
C SER A 438 -23.43 3.88 7.23
N HIS A 439 -24.25 3.94 6.16
CA HIS A 439 -25.53 4.63 6.13
C HIS A 439 -26.73 3.67 6.21
N THR A 440 -26.48 2.39 6.54
CA THR A 440 -27.50 1.34 6.51
C THR A 440 -27.77 0.76 7.91
N ASP A 441 -28.90 0.08 8.05
CA ASP A 441 -29.26 -0.70 9.24
C ASP A 441 -28.36 -1.94 9.46
N MET A 442 -27.51 -2.28 8.47
CA MET A 442 -26.64 -3.45 8.50
C MET A 442 -25.29 -3.19 9.18
N GLN A 443 -24.85 -1.94 9.32
CA GLN A 443 -23.53 -1.65 9.91
C GLN A 443 -23.37 -2.23 11.34
N PRO A 444 -24.33 -2.07 12.27
CA PRO A 444 -24.22 -2.69 13.59
C PRO A 444 -24.19 -4.23 13.52
N LEU A 445 -24.85 -4.84 12.53
CA LEU A 445 -24.81 -6.30 12.34
C LEU A 445 -23.43 -6.75 11.84
N LEU A 446 -22.79 -5.98 10.97
CA LEU A 446 -21.41 -6.22 10.55
C LEU A 446 -20.45 -6.11 11.75
N HIS A 447 -20.67 -5.16 12.67
CA HIS A 447 -19.85 -5.03 13.88
C HIS A 447 -19.95 -6.27 14.78
N VAL A 448 -21.14 -6.86 14.91
CA VAL A 448 -21.32 -8.13 15.65
C VAL A 448 -20.57 -9.26 14.96
N TYR A 449 -20.74 -9.42 13.64
CA TYR A 449 -20.03 -10.45 12.87
C TYR A 449 -18.51 -10.30 12.96
N GLY A 450 -17.99 -9.07 12.78
CA GLY A 450 -16.58 -8.78 12.79
C GLY A 450 -15.91 -9.00 14.15
N ARG A 451 -16.58 -8.65 15.26
CA ARG A 451 -16.10 -8.96 16.61
C ARG A 451 -15.96 -10.47 16.84
N ARG A 452 -16.93 -11.26 16.38
CA ARG A 452 -16.86 -12.74 16.46
C ARG A 452 -15.67 -13.29 15.67
N LEU A 453 -15.46 -12.78 14.46
CA LEU A 453 -14.36 -13.20 13.59
C LEU A 453 -12.99 -12.91 14.23
N LEU A 454 -12.84 -11.78 14.92
CA LEU A 454 -11.59 -11.36 15.56
C LEU A 454 -11.36 -11.93 16.97
N ALA A 455 -12.38 -12.56 17.58
CA ALA A 455 -12.33 -12.99 18.98
C ALA A 455 -11.19 -13.99 19.25
N SER A 456 -11.02 -14.99 18.38
CA SER A 456 -9.98 -16.02 18.54
C SER A 456 -8.58 -15.39 18.50
N ILE A 457 -8.27 -14.61 17.46
CA ILE A 457 -6.95 -13.98 17.33
C ILE A 457 -6.68 -12.96 18.44
N PHE A 458 -7.68 -12.18 18.87
CA PHE A 458 -7.51 -11.24 19.97
C PHE A 458 -7.18 -11.95 21.29
N SER A 459 -7.86 -13.07 21.59
CA SER A 459 -7.58 -13.87 22.79
C SER A 459 -6.16 -14.44 22.80
N LYS A 460 -5.60 -14.75 21.62
CA LYS A 460 -4.23 -15.24 21.45
C LYS A 460 -3.20 -14.13 21.61
N LEU A 461 -3.47 -12.91 21.16
CA LEU A 461 -2.49 -11.81 21.18
C LEU A 461 -2.52 -11.02 22.50
N GLY A 462 -3.70 -10.71 23.01
CA GLY A 462 -3.89 -9.82 24.15
C GLY A 462 -3.40 -8.40 23.90
N TRP A 463 -3.39 -7.59 24.97
CA TRP A 463 -2.96 -6.19 24.91
C TRP A 463 -1.45 -5.99 25.05
N ASP A 464 -0.77 -6.91 25.70
CA ASP A 464 0.63 -6.77 26.08
C ASP A 464 1.50 -7.74 25.27
N PRO A 465 2.72 -7.33 24.90
CA PRO A 465 3.65 -8.19 24.16
C PRO A 465 4.02 -9.40 25.01
N LYS A 466 4.13 -10.56 24.36
CA LYS A 466 4.57 -11.80 25.00
C LYS A 466 6.09 -11.95 24.94
N PRO A 467 6.71 -12.69 25.87
CA PRO A 467 8.11 -13.09 25.71
C PRO A 467 8.31 -13.81 24.36
N ASP A 468 9.38 -13.48 23.64
CA ASP A 468 9.76 -14.05 22.34
C ASP A 468 8.74 -13.87 21.21
N GLU A 469 7.90 -12.83 21.31
CA GLU A 469 6.94 -12.50 20.27
C GLU A 469 7.62 -12.11 18.94
N SER A 470 7.10 -12.63 17.83
CA SER A 470 7.57 -12.26 16.49
C SER A 470 7.18 -10.83 16.10
N HIS A 471 7.98 -10.19 15.25
CA HIS A 471 7.67 -8.88 14.66
C HIS A 471 6.24 -8.79 14.10
N LEU A 472 5.82 -9.80 13.33
CA LEU A 472 4.49 -9.86 12.73
C LEU A 472 3.35 -9.95 13.76
N ALA A 473 3.56 -10.64 14.88
CA ALA A 473 2.57 -10.71 15.95
C ALA A 473 2.39 -9.34 16.65
N THR A 474 3.47 -8.57 16.75
CA THR A 474 3.42 -7.19 17.25
C THR A 474 2.58 -6.28 16.35
N LEU A 475 2.81 -6.35 15.04
CA LEU A 475 2.00 -5.62 14.05
C LEU A 475 0.53 -6.05 14.10
N LEU A 476 0.29 -7.37 14.12
CA LEU A 476 -1.05 -7.94 14.12
C LEU A 476 -1.87 -7.53 15.34
N ARG A 477 -1.25 -7.44 16.53
CA ARG A 477 -1.94 -6.95 17.73
C ARG A 477 -2.54 -5.57 17.50
N SER A 478 -1.75 -4.64 16.96
CA SER A 478 -2.21 -3.27 16.73
C SER A 478 -3.39 -3.25 15.75
N THR A 479 -3.28 -4.01 14.65
CA THR A 479 -4.35 -4.17 13.65
C THR A 479 -5.64 -4.73 14.26
N VAL A 480 -5.55 -5.76 15.09
CA VAL A 480 -6.72 -6.40 15.73
C VAL A 480 -7.38 -5.45 16.73
N ILE A 481 -6.60 -4.76 17.57
CA ILE A 481 -7.12 -3.79 18.55
C ILE A 481 -7.82 -2.63 17.84
N ASP A 482 -7.20 -2.04 16.81
CA ASP A 482 -7.80 -0.95 16.04
C ASP A 482 -9.12 -1.38 15.38
N ARG A 483 -9.15 -2.56 14.76
CA ARG A 483 -10.38 -3.06 14.12
C ARG A 483 -11.50 -3.34 15.13
N LEU A 484 -11.20 -3.95 16.27
CA LEU A 484 -12.19 -4.18 17.32
C LEU A 484 -12.74 -2.85 17.88
N ALA A 485 -11.88 -1.84 18.04
CA ALA A 485 -12.32 -0.50 18.42
C ALA A 485 -13.24 0.14 17.37
N ARG A 486 -12.94 -0.02 16.08
CA ARG A 486 -13.81 0.43 14.96
C ARG A 486 -15.15 -0.30 14.93
N PHE A 487 -15.19 -1.56 15.36
CA PHE A 487 -16.42 -2.33 15.57
C PHE A 487 -17.09 -2.09 16.92
N LYS A 488 -16.65 -1.06 17.65
CA LYS A 488 -17.26 -0.60 18.91
C LYS A 488 -17.33 -1.72 19.95
N ASP A 489 -16.28 -2.54 20.02
CA ASP A 489 -16.17 -3.54 21.08
C ASP A 489 -16.07 -2.86 22.46
N PRO A 490 -17.03 -3.13 23.37
CA PRO A 490 -17.13 -2.38 24.62
C PRO A 490 -15.95 -2.61 25.56
N ASP A 491 -15.41 -3.83 25.60
CA ASP A 491 -14.29 -4.18 26.47
C ASP A 491 -13.00 -3.55 25.95
N VAL A 492 -12.81 -3.55 24.63
CA VAL A 492 -11.65 -2.91 24.01
C VAL A 492 -11.67 -1.39 24.23
N LEU A 493 -12.83 -0.74 24.08
CA LEU A 493 -12.97 0.70 24.32
C LEU A 493 -12.71 1.06 25.79
N ALA A 494 -13.21 0.26 26.73
CA ALA A 494 -13.01 0.48 28.17
C ALA A 494 -11.53 0.33 28.57
N GLU A 495 -10.85 -0.72 28.12
CA GLU A 495 -9.43 -0.93 28.41
C GLU A 495 -8.54 0.11 27.73
N ALA A 496 -8.84 0.51 26.49
CA ALA A 496 -8.14 1.61 25.83
C ALA A 496 -8.24 2.92 26.64
N ARG A 497 -9.43 3.24 27.15
CA ARG A 497 -9.63 4.43 27.97
C ARG A 497 -8.82 4.36 29.27
N LYS A 498 -8.83 3.22 29.95
CA LYS A 498 -8.04 2.99 31.17
C LYS A 498 -6.54 3.18 30.92
N ARG A 499 -6.01 2.63 29.82
CA ARG A 499 -4.59 2.78 29.43
C ARG A 499 -4.24 4.23 29.10
N LEU A 500 -5.11 4.93 28.38
CA LEU A 500 -4.92 6.36 28.10
C LEU A 500 -4.91 7.22 29.36
N ASP A 501 -5.86 7.00 30.27
CA ASP A 501 -5.93 7.77 31.52
C ASP A 501 -4.67 7.54 32.39
N ALA A 502 -4.14 6.31 32.43
CA ALA A 502 -2.87 6.01 33.09
C ALA A 502 -1.67 6.68 32.40
N HIS A 503 -1.69 6.78 31.07
CA HIS A 503 -0.68 7.48 30.28
C HIS A 503 -0.65 8.97 30.53
N ILE A 504 -1.80 9.63 30.45
CA ILE A 504 -1.94 11.06 30.73
C ILE A 504 -1.53 11.38 32.17
N ALA A 505 -1.82 10.49 33.12
CA ALA A 505 -1.43 10.64 34.53
C ALA A 505 0.05 10.35 34.81
N GLY A 506 0.85 9.93 33.81
CA GLY A 506 2.26 9.55 33.99
C GLY A 506 2.45 8.27 34.82
N LYS A 507 1.40 7.46 34.99
CA LYS A 507 1.44 6.22 35.79
C LYS A 507 1.95 5.02 34.98
N ALA A 508 1.74 5.02 33.67
CA ALA A 508 2.20 3.98 32.75
C ALA A 508 2.41 4.55 31.35
N ILE A 509 3.37 4.04 30.59
CA ILE A 509 3.57 4.45 29.19
C ILE A 509 2.86 3.45 28.28
N ILE A 510 2.08 3.94 27.31
CA ILE A 510 1.51 3.07 26.28
C ILE A 510 2.62 2.68 25.29
N PRO A 511 2.87 1.38 25.04
CA PRO A 511 3.85 0.95 24.04
C PRO A 511 3.59 1.56 22.67
N ALA A 512 4.65 1.96 21.97
CA ALA A 512 4.56 2.63 20.68
C ALA A 512 3.68 1.87 19.67
N ASP A 513 3.79 0.54 19.63
CA ASP A 513 3.08 -0.32 18.68
C ASP A 513 1.55 -0.26 18.80
N ILE A 514 1.01 -0.10 20.00
CA ILE A 514 -0.45 -0.05 20.24
C ILE A 514 -0.96 1.36 20.53
N ARG A 515 -0.06 2.35 20.64
CA ARG A 515 -0.42 3.72 21.05
C ARG A 515 -1.42 4.36 20.11
N GLY A 516 -1.22 4.22 18.80
CA GLY A 516 -2.16 4.69 17.79
C GLY A 516 -3.56 4.07 17.98
N ALA A 517 -3.63 2.74 18.10
CA ALA A 517 -4.89 2.02 18.30
C ALA A 517 -5.60 2.43 19.60
N VAL A 518 -4.86 2.59 20.70
CA VAL A 518 -5.41 3.06 22.00
C VAL A 518 -5.97 4.48 21.88
N TYR A 519 -5.22 5.39 21.26
CA TYR A 519 -5.67 6.77 21.07
C TYR A 519 -6.92 6.83 20.20
N GLN A 520 -6.96 6.09 19.09
CA GLN A 520 -8.12 6.01 18.20
C GLN A 520 -9.36 5.46 18.92
N ALA A 521 -9.19 4.36 19.67
CA ALA A 521 -10.27 3.76 20.43
C ALA A 521 -10.88 4.76 21.43
N ALA A 522 -10.04 5.42 22.22
CA ALA A 522 -10.48 6.40 23.21
C ALA A 522 -11.09 7.66 22.57
N ALA A 523 -10.52 8.14 21.46
CA ALA A 523 -11.05 9.27 20.70
C ALA A 523 -12.46 9.01 20.16
N SER A 524 -12.74 7.77 19.77
CA SER A 524 -14.01 7.37 19.16
C SER A 524 -15.24 7.48 20.08
N VAL A 525 -15.01 7.74 21.37
CA VAL A 525 -16.02 8.01 22.41
C VAL A 525 -15.68 9.27 23.23
N ALA A 526 -14.79 10.12 22.73
CA ALA A 526 -14.29 11.29 23.46
C ALA A 526 -15.35 12.38 23.62
N ASP A 527 -15.34 13.02 24.78
CA ASP A 527 -16.00 14.29 25.05
C ASP A 527 -15.05 15.47 24.81
N ARG A 528 -15.55 16.70 24.99
CA ARG A 528 -14.73 17.91 24.84
C ARG A 528 -13.53 17.94 25.80
N LYS A 529 -13.66 17.34 26.99
CA LYS A 529 -12.58 17.29 27.98
C LYS A 529 -11.43 16.43 27.46
N LEU A 530 -11.71 15.20 27.05
CA LEU A 530 -10.68 14.30 26.51
C LEU A 530 -10.08 14.85 25.20
N TYR A 531 -10.90 15.46 24.34
CA TYR A 531 -10.42 16.13 23.14
C TYR A 531 -9.36 17.20 23.44
N ASN A 532 -9.59 18.03 24.47
CA ASN A 532 -8.63 19.05 24.89
C ASN A 532 -7.34 18.45 25.48
N GLU A 533 -7.41 17.28 26.11
CA GLU A 533 -6.20 16.56 26.54
C GLU A 533 -5.37 16.08 25.34
N PHE A 534 -5.99 15.57 24.27
CA PHE A 534 -5.27 15.25 23.04
C PHE A 534 -4.59 16.47 22.41
N LEU A 535 -5.27 17.62 22.36
CA LEU A 535 -4.66 18.87 21.89
C LEU A 535 -3.48 19.30 22.77
N LYS A 536 -3.59 19.15 24.08
CA LYS A 536 -2.49 19.45 25.01
C LYS A 536 -1.29 18.55 24.77
N LEU A 537 -1.50 17.24 24.60
CA LEU A 537 -0.45 16.29 24.24
C LEU A 537 0.21 16.66 22.92
N TYR A 538 -0.57 17.05 21.91
CA TYR A 538 -0.07 17.43 20.59
C TYR A 538 0.87 18.64 20.69
N ARG A 539 0.47 19.64 21.48
CA ARG A 539 1.24 20.87 21.70
C ARG A 539 2.49 20.66 22.54
N SER A 540 2.55 19.61 23.37
CA SER A 540 3.67 19.33 24.26
C SER A 540 4.77 18.45 23.66
N THR A 541 4.54 17.80 22.51
CA THR A 541 5.51 16.87 21.92
C THR A 541 6.25 17.50 20.74
N ASP A 542 7.56 17.25 20.66
CA ASP A 542 8.42 17.62 19.53
C ASP A 542 8.71 16.43 18.60
N LEU A 543 8.14 15.26 18.89
CA LEU A 543 8.26 14.07 18.07
C LEU A 543 7.17 14.06 16.98
N GLN A 544 7.58 14.16 15.71
CA GLN A 544 6.65 14.21 14.59
C GLN A 544 5.76 12.95 14.49
N GLU A 545 6.29 11.77 14.82
CA GLU A 545 5.49 10.54 14.84
C GLU A 545 4.35 10.59 15.88
N GLU A 546 4.61 11.14 17.07
CA GLU A 546 3.59 11.30 18.10
C GLU A 546 2.56 12.36 17.70
N LYS A 547 2.99 13.46 17.07
CA LYS A 547 2.07 14.44 16.47
C LYS A 547 1.13 13.78 15.45
N ASN A 548 1.65 12.92 14.58
CA ASN A 548 0.83 12.22 13.60
C ASN A 548 -0.22 11.31 14.26
N ARG A 549 0.15 10.56 15.31
CA ARG A 549 -0.79 9.72 16.08
C ARG A 549 -1.88 10.56 16.76
N LEU A 550 -1.50 11.68 17.37
CA LEU A 550 -2.43 12.58 18.06
C LEU A 550 -3.35 13.32 17.08
N SER A 551 -2.84 13.75 15.93
CA SER A 551 -3.65 14.31 14.84
C SER A 551 -4.68 13.30 14.34
N ALA A 552 -4.28 12.05 14.13
CA ALA A 552 -5.21 10.99 13.76
C ALA A 552 -6.26 10.78 14.86
N ALA A 553 -5.87 10.81 16.14
CA ALA A 553 -6.81 10.65 17.26
C ALA A 553 -7.81 11.81 17.36
N LEU A 554 -7.36 13.06 17.21
CA LEU A 554 -8.22 14.23 17.14
C LEU A 554 -9.28 14.10 16.04
N ALA A 555 -8.89 13.54 14.90
CA ALA A 555 -9.79 13.28 13.77
C ALA A 555 -10.68 12.03 13.95
N GLY A 556 -10.35 11.14 14.90
CA GLY A 556 -11.09 9.91 15.22
C GLY A 556 -12.34 10.14 16.08
N VAL A 557 -12.60 11.38 16.50
CA VAL A 557 -13.82 11.75 17.26
C VAL A 557 -15.08 11.61 16.43
N THR A 558 -16.18 11.21 17.07
CA THR A 558 -17.47 10.99 16.38
C THR A 558 -18.48 12.12 16.60
N ASN A 559 -18.21 13.04 17.51
CA ASN A 559 -19.09 14.18 17.77
C ASN A 559 -18.91 15.24 16.66
N PRO A 560 -19.99 15.67 15.96
CA PRO A 560 -19.91 16.66 14.88
C PRO A 560 -19.17 17.96 15.23
N GLU A 561 -19.36 18.49 16.44
CA GLU A 561 -18.69 19.72 16.89
C GLU A 561 -17.18 19.51 17.08
N LEU A 562 -16.77 18.32 17.55
CA LEU A 562 -15.35 17.98 17.71
C LEU A 562 -14.68 17.74 16.36
N ILE A 563 -15.39 17.13 15.41
CA ILE A 563 -14.92 16.96 14.03
C ILE A 563 -14.68 18.35 13.40
N GLN A 564 -15.65 19.26 13.53
CA GLN A 564 -15.52 20.63 13.04
C GLN A 564 -14.33 21.37 13.67
N SER A 565 -14.15 21.27 15.00
CA SER A 565 -12.98 21.83 15.69
C SER A 565 -11.66 21.26 15.15
N THR A 566 -11.64 19.99 14.75
CA THR A 566 -10.43 19.33 14.22
C THR A 566 -10.13 19.78 12.80
N LEU A 567 -11.15 19.97 11.96
CA LEU A 567 -10.99 20.52 10.61
C LEU A 567 -10.43 21.94 10.66
N GLU A 568 -10.92 22.78 11.57
CA GLU A 568 -10.41 24.13 11.81
C GLU A 568 -8.96 24.10 12.33
N PHE A 569 -8.67 23.23 13.29
CA PHE A 569 -7.32 23.00 13.79
C PHE A 569 -6.35 22.58 12.68
N ALA A 570 -6.77 21.70 11.77
CA ALA A 570 -5.95 21.25 10.64
C ALA A 570 -5.51 22.39 9.71
N LEU A 571 -6.32 23.43 9.53
CA LEU A 571 -5.96 24.58 8.70
C LEU A 571 -5.22 25.70 9.47
N SER A 572 -5.17 25.64 10.79
CA SER A 572 -4.48 26.61 11.64
C SER A 572 -2.95 26.62 11.44
N ASP A 573 -2.28 27.63 11.97
CA ASP A 573 -0.81 27.74 11.95
C ASP A 573 -0.12 26.75 12.91
N GLU A 574 -0.88 26.03 13.75
CA GLU A 574 -0.33 25.00 14.64
C GLU A 574 0.05 23.71 13.89
N VAL A 575 -0.54 23.48 12.72
CA VAL A 575 -0.34 22.26 11.91
C VAL A 575 0.43 22.61 10.65
N LYS A 576 1.55 21.91 10.41
CA LYS A 576 2.34 22.10 9.19
C LYS A 576 1.50 21.78 7.96
N SER A 577 1.71 22.51 6.87
CA SER A 577 0.96 22.33 5.62
C SER A 577 1.02 20.88 5.10
N GLN A 578 2.19 20.23 5.17
CA GLN A 578 2.36 18.82 4.77
C GLN A 578 1.52 17.82 5.59
N ASP A 579 1.16 18.17 6.83
CA ASP A 579 0.47 17.30 7.78
C ASP A 579 -1.05 17.57 7.78
N ALA A 580 -1.45 18.82 7.52
CA ALA A 580 -2.84 19.28 7.50
C ALA A 580 -3.73 18.42 6.59
N VAL A 581 -3.23 18.02 5.42
CA VAL A 581 -3.95 17.12 4.49
C VAL A 581 -4.37 15.82 5.18
N PHE A 582 -3.46 15.19 5.94
CA PHE A 582 -3.76 13.93 6.60
C PHE A 582 -4.78 14.09 7.72
N VAL A 583 -4.72 15.18 8.49
CA VAL A 583 -5.73 15.46 9.52
C VAL A 583 -7.13 15.59 8.91
N ILE A 584 -7.26 16.32 7.80
CA ILE A 584 -8.52 16.48 7.07
C ILE A 584 -9.02 15.13 6.53
N ILE A 585 -8.13 14.34 5.93
CA ILE A 585 -8.46 13.00 5.42
C ILE A 585 -9.00 12.10 6.54
N TYR A 586 -8.37 12.10 7.72
CA TYR A 586 -8.81 11.26 8.83
C TYR A 586 -10.20 11.64 9.34
N CYS A 587 -10.59 12.93 9.27
CA CYS A 587 -11.95 13.36 9.61
C CYS A 587 -13.01 12.76 8.67
N ALA A 588 -12.64 12.44 7.43
CA ALA A 588 -13.56 11.90 6.43
C ALA A 588 -13.85 10.38 6.60
N ILE A 589 -13.26 9.69 7.58
CA ILE A 589 -13.38 8.23 7.72
C ILE A 589 -14.83 7.78 8.01
N THR A 590 -15.52 8.46 8.93
CA THR A 590 -16.89 8.10 9.34
C THR A 590 -17.93 8.71 8.39
N ALA A 591 -19.14 8.15 8.33
CA ALA A 591 -20.25 8.70 7.55
C ALA A 591 -20.48 10.20 7.81
N VAL A 592 -20.66 10.57 9.07
CA VAL A 592 -20.88 11.96 9.50
C VAL A 592 -19.66 12.83 9.21
N GLY A 593 -18.46 12.31 9.50
CA GLY A 593 -17.22 13.04 9.26
C GLY A 593 -16.95 13.29 7.77
N ARG A 594 -17.33 12.36 6.89
CA ARG A 594 -17.22 12.50 5.43
C ARG A 594 -18.04 13.67 4.91
N ASP A 595 -19.31 13.75 5.32
CA ASP A 595 -20.21 14.86 4.95
C ASP A 595 -19.70 16.21 5.47
N LEU A 596 -19.25 16.27 6.72
CA LEU A 596 -18.69 17.50 7.32
C LEU A 596 -17.40 17.93 6.63
N THR A 597 -16.51 16.99 6.36
CA THR A 597 -15.21 17.25 5.73
C THR A 597 -15.40 17.75 4.29
N TRP A 598 -16.32 17.15 3.54
CA TRP A 598 -16.65 17.63 2.19
C TRP A 598 -17.16 19.07 2.20
N ARG A 599 -18.15 19.39 3.05
CA ARG A 599 -18.65 20.77 3.20
C ARG A 599 -17.56 21.74 3.65
N PHE A 600 -16.69 21.30 4.55
CA PHE A 600 -15.55 22.10 5.00
C PHE A 600 -14.59 22.39 3.85
N PHE A 601 -14.29 21.41 3.00
CA PHE A 601 -13.47 21.60 1.81
C PHE A 601 -14.12 22.59 0.84
N GLU A 602 -15.41 22.47 0.56
CA GLU A 602 -16.14 23.41 -0.31
C GLU A 602 -16.06 24.85 0.20
N ASN A 603 -16.27 25.04 1.51
CA ASN A 603 -16.25 26.34 2.17
C ASN A 603 -14.84 26.96 2.24
N ASN A 604 -13.79 26.14 2.23
CA ASN A 604 -12.40 26.57 2.37
C ASN A 604 -11.57 26.39 1.09
N LYS A 605 -12.23 26.17 -0.05
CA LYS A 605 -11.60 25.86 -1.34
C LYS A 605 -10.48 26.82 -1.74
N ASP A 606 -10.65 28.12 -1.50
CA ASP A 606 -9.65 29.14 -1.86
C ASP A 606 -8.41 29.09 -0.95
N ALA A 607 -8.61 28.81 0.34
CA ALA A 607 -7.51 28.63 1.29
C ALA A 607 -6.72 27.36 0.97
N VAL A 608 -7.42 26.26 0.66
CA VAL A 608 -6.81 24.99 0.24
C VAL A 608 -6.04 25.18 -1.07
N ARG A 609 -6.66 25.82 -2.07
CA ARG A 609 -6.01 26.11 -3.37
C ARG A 609 -4.77 26.97 -3.20
N LYS A 610 -4.83 28.02 -2.37
CA LYS A 610 -3.68 28.89 -2.10
C LYS A 610 -2.55 28.15 -1.39
N ARG A 611 -2.88 27.24 -0.46
CA ARG A 611 -1.89 26.51 0.34
C ARG A 611 -1.16 25.44 -0.46
N TYR A 612 -1.85 24.70 -1.33
CA TYR A 612 -1.26 23.56 -2.03
C TYR A 612 -1.00 23.82 -3.52
N GLY A 613 -1.75 24.72 -4.17
CA GLY A 613 -1.62 24.97 -5.61
C GLY A 613 -1.99 23.72 -6.43
N SER A 614 -0.97 22.97 -6.83
CA SER A 614 -1.02 21.69 -7.56
C SER A 614 -0.14 20.65 -6.86
N GLY A 615 -0.24 19.39 -7.29
CA GLY A 615 0.69 18.33 -6.89
C GLY A 615 0.10 17.27 -5.97
N PHE A 616 0.97 16.35 -5.54
CA PHE A 616 0.59 15.09 -4.90
C PHE A 616 -0.34 15.24 -3.68
N LEU A 617 -0.09 16.23 -2.81
CA LEU A 617 -0.87 16.40 -1.58
C LEU A 617 -2.33 16.82 -1.84
N ILE A 618 -2.59 17.71 -2.81
CA ILE A 618 -3.96 18.13 -3.12
C ILE A 618 -4.73 17.02 -3.86
N ALA A 619 -4.06 16.30 -4.76
CA ALA A 619 -4.63 15.14 -5.43
C ALA A 619 -5.06 14.07 -4.40
N ARG A 620 -4.17 13.74 -3.44
CA ARG A 620 -4.48 12.80 -2.36
C ARG A 620 -5.62 13.28 -1.46
N LEU A 621 -5.66 14.57 -1.12
CA LEU A 621 -6.75 15.15 -0.33
C LEU A 621 -8.09 14.96 -1.05
N VAL A 622 -8.17 15.36 -2.32
CA VAL A 622 -9.39 15.25 -3.14
C VAL A 622 -9.86 13.81 -3.24
N LYS A 623 -8.96 12.87 -3.57
CA LYS A 623 -9.25 11.43 -3.64
C LYS A 623 -9.95 10.94 -2.37
N CYS A 624 -9.27 11.08 -1.23
CA CYS A 624 -9.72 10.45 0.00
C CYS A 624 -11.00 11.06 0.60
N ILE A 625 -11.28 12.35 0.36
CA ILE A 625 -12.51 13.00 0.86
C ILE A 625 -13.72 12.79 -0.06
N THR A 626 -13.53 12.33 -1.30
CA THR A 626 -14.62 12.19 -2.29
C THR A 626 -14.92 10.76 -2.70
N GLU A 627 -13.94 9.86 -2.87
CA GLU A 627 -14.14 8.53 -3.48
C GLU A 627 -15.08 7.60 -2.69
N ASN A 628 -15.30 7.92 -1.41
CA ASN A 628 -15.89 7.04 -0.42
C ASN A 628 -17.40 7.25 -0.20
N PHE A 629 -18.04 8.14 -0.97
CA PHE A 629 -19.50 8.22 -1.04
C PHE A 629 -20.09 7.04 -1.84
N ALA A 630 -21.41 6.84 -1.75
CA ALA A 630 -22.10 5.69 -2.33
C ALA A 630 -23.48 6.04 -2.94
N THR A 631 -23.66 7.26 -3.43
CA THR A 631 -24.92 7.70 -4.07
C THR A 631 -24.67 8.54 -5.31
N GLU A 632 -25.56 8.44 -6.31
CA GLU A 632 -25.44 9.21 -7.56
C GLU A 632 -25.59 10.72 -7.29
N GLU A 633 -26.42 11.12 -6.32
CA GLU A 633 -26.58 12.52 -5.94
C GLU A 633 -25.25 13.12 -5.49
N LYS A 634 -24.44 12.37 -4.72
CA LYS A 634 -23.12 12.82 -4.28
C LYS A 634 -22.11 12.87 -5.41
N ALA A 635 -22.16 11.91 -6.34
CA ALA A 635 -21.33 11.97 -7.55
C ALA A 635 -21.62 13.25 -8.34
N LEU A 636 -22.89 13.57 -8.60
CA LEU A 636 -23.29 14.78 -9.33
C LEU A 636 -22.91 16.08 -8.59
N GLU A 637 -23.04 16.10 -7.27
CA GLU A 637 -22.62 17.25 -6.44
C GLU A 637 -21.12 17.53 -6.58
N ILE A 638 -20.29 16.49 -6.46
CA ILE A 638 -18.82 16.59 -6.58
C ILE A 638 -18.41 16.96 -8.01
N GLU A 639 -19.03 16.34 -9.01
CA GLU A 639 -18.80 16.64 -10.43
C GLU A 639 -19.12 18.11 -10.74
N LEU A 640 -20.26 18.61 -10.27
CA LEU A 640 -20.65 20.00 -10.42
C LEU A 640 -19.66 20.93 -9.72
N PHE A 641 -19.24 20.61 -8.49
CA PHE A 641 -18.28 21.42 -7.74
C PHE A 641 -16.97 21.60 -8.52
N PHE A 642 -16.35 20.51 -9.00
CA PHE A 642 -15.08 20.58 -9.72
C PHE A 642 -15.22 21.17 -11.13
N SER A 643 -16.40 21.05 -11.77
CA SER A 643 -16.67 21.75 -13.04
C SER A 643 -16.70 23.28 -12.88
N GLN A 644 -17.09 23.77 -11.71
CA GLN A 644 -17.19 25.20 -11.40
C GLN A 644 -15.95 25.76 -10.71
N ASN A 645 -15.08 24.89 -10.18
CA ASN A 645 -13.92 25.28 -9.37
C ASN A 645 -12.68 24.54 -9.87
N TYR A 646 -11.85 25.24 -10.64
CA TYR A 646 -10.62 24.65 -11.19
C TYR A 646 -9.58 24.36 -10.10
N PHE A 647 -9.03 23.14 -10.11
CA PHE A 647 -7.90 22.70 -9.30
C PHE A 647 -6.92 21.97 -10.24
N PRO A 648 -5.72 22.50 -10.49
CA PRO A 648 -4.77 21.88 -11.41
C PRO A 648 -4.18 20.58 -10.86
N GLY A 649 -4.15 19.52 -11.67
CA GLY A 649 -3.51 18.23 -11.33
C GLY A 649 -4.39 17.32 -10.47
N VAL A 650 -5.70 17.53 -10.43
CA VAL A 650 -6.66 16.64 -9.74
C VAL A 650 -7.73 16.07 -10.66
N GLU A 651 -7.70 16.42 -11.95
CA GLU A 651 -8.72 16.09 -12.94
C GLU A 651 -8.95 14.58 -13.03
N ARG A 652 -7.88 13.80 -13.17
CA ARG A 652 -7.96 12.32 -13.18
C ARG A 652 -8.51 11.77 -11.87
N VAL A 653 -8.02 12.28 -10.74
CA VAL A 653 -8.46 11.84 -9.41
C VAL A 653 -9.95 12.09 -9.19
N VAL A 654 -10.47 13.23 -9.65
CA VAL A 654 -11.91 13.51 -9.59
C VAL A 654 -12.68 12.48 -10.40
N GLN A 655 -12.26 12.17 -11.63
CA GLN A 655 -12.92 11.14 -12.45
C GLN A 655 -12.89 9.74 -11.80
N GLN A 656 -11.75 9.35 -11.24
CA GLN A 656 -11.62 8.10 -10.47
C GLN A 656 -12.54 8.07 -9.25
N SER A 657 -12.63 9.19 -8.53
CA SER A 657 -13.50 9.31 -7.36
C SER A 657 -14.97 9.20 -7.74
N LEU A 658 -15.40 9.88 -8.82
CA LEU A 658 -16.77 9.78 -9.34
C LEU A 658 -17.11 8.35 -9.79
N GLU A 659 -16.17 7.66 -10.42
CA GLU A 659 -16.31 6.24 -10.78
C GLU A 659 -16.51 5.36 -9.53
N ASN A 660 -15.66 5.52 -8.53
CA ASN A 660 -15.76 4.79 -7.25
C ASN A 660 -17.08 5.02 -6.53
N ILE A 661 -17.60 6.26 -6.49
CA ILE A 661 -18.89 6.56 -5.86
C ILE A 661 -20.02 5.77 -6.53
N ARG A 662 -20.01 5.72 -7.87
CA ARG A 662 -21.00 5.01 -8.67
C ARG A 662 -20.87 3.49 -8.53
N LEU A 663 -19.65 2.97 -8.43
CA LEU A 663 -19.37 1.56 -8.13
C LEU A 663 -19.91 1.18 -6.75
N ASN A 664 -19.68 2.01 -5.73
CA ASN A 664 -20.22 1.80 -4.38
C ASN A 664 -21.75 1.81 -4.37
N ALA A 665 -22.37 2.77 -5.08
CA ALA A 665 -23.83 2.83 -5.22
C ALA A 665 -24.40 1.56 -5.88
N ALA A 666 -23.78 1.11 -6.97
CA ALA A 666 -24.18 -0.10 -7.68
C ALA A 666 -24.00 -1.36 -6.82
N TRP A 667 -22.89 -1.47 -6.10
CA TRP A 667 -22.61 -2.58 -5.19
C TRP A 667 -23.66 -2.64 -4.07
N LEU A 668 -23.95 -1.51 -3.43
CA LEU A 668 -24.97 -1.46 -2.38
C LEU A 668 -26.35 -1.87 -2.92
N ALA A 669 -26.76 -1.33 -4.07
CA ALA A 669 -28.04 -1.66 -4.69
C ALA A 669 -28.18 -3.16 -5.01
N ARG A 670 -27.09 -3.79 -5.47
CA ARG A 670 -27.06 -5.21 -5.86
C ARG A 670 -27.14 -6.16 -4.65
N ASP A 671 -26.38 -5.89 -3.59
CA ASP A 671 -26.13 -6.89 -2.53
C ASP A 671 -26.85 -6.61 -1.20
N THR A 672 -27.57 -5.49 -1.08
CA THR A 672 -28.22 -5.09 0.19
C THR A 672 -29.04 -6.20 0.84
N GLU A 673 -29.95 -6.85 0.12
CA GLU A 673 -30.88 -7.79 0.75
C GLU A 673 -30.19 -9.11 1.15
N CYS A 674 -29.30 -9.64 0.31
CA CYS A 674 -28.60 -10.89 0.62
C CYS A 674 -27.61 -10.71 1.79
N VAL A 675 -26.92 -9.57 1.86
CA VAL A 675 -26.04 -9.21 2.99
C VAL A 675 -26.86 -9.03 4.27
N ARG A 676 -28.01 -8.33 4.20
CA ARG A 676 -28.90 -8.16 5.36
C ARG A 676 -29.33 -9.51 5.94
N GLN A 677 -29.76 -10.44 5.10
CA GLN A 677 -30.20 -11.77 5.52
C GLN A 677 -29.05 -12.58 6.15
N PHE A 678 -27.87 -12.55 5.52
CA PHE A 678 -26.68 -13.23 6.04
C PHE A 678 -26.29 -12.69 7.42
N LEU A 679 -26.14 -11.37 7.55
CA LEU A 679 -25.70 -10.73 8.80
C LEU A 679 -26.72 -10.90 9.94
N LYS A 680 -28.04 -10.85 9.64
CA LYS A 680 -29.07 -11.17 10.64
C LYS A 680 -28.93 -12.61 11.15
N LYS A 681 -28.77 -13.59 10.25
CA LYS A 681 -28.57 -15.00 10.63
C LYS A 681 -27.30 -15.18 11.46
N ALA A 682 -26.20 -14.54 11.05
CA ALA A 682 -24.93 -14.60 11.76
C ALA A 682 -25.04 -14.02 13.18
N ALA A 683 -25.78 -12.90 13.35
CA ALA A 683 -26.01 -12.28 14.65
C ALA A 683 -26.94 -13.13 15.56
N SER A 684 -27.93 -13.82 14.99
CA SER A 684 -28.84 -14.70 15.77
C SER A 684 -28.23 -16.04 16.16
N SER A 685 -27.12 -16.44 15.56
CA SER A 685 -26.44 -17.71 15.84
C SER A 685 -25.43 -17.62 16.98
N SER A 686 -25.44 -16.54 17.76
CA SER A 686 -24.63 -16.40 18.97
C SER A 686 -25.24 -17.18 20.15
N PRO A 687 -24.44 -17.91 20.94
CA PRO A 687 -24.82 -18.40 22.26
C PRO A 687 -25.20 -17.27 23.22
#